data_AF-A0AAJ6Z025-F1
#
_entry.id   AF-A0AAJ6Z025-F1
#
_cell.length_a   1.000
_cell.length_b   1.000
_cell.length_c   1.000
_cell.angle_alpha   90.00
_cell.angle_beta   90.00
_cell.angle_gamma   90.00
#
_symmetry.space_group_name_H-M   'P 1'
#
loop_
_entity.id
_entity.type
_entity.pdbx_description
1 polymer ?
#
loop_
_entity_poly.entity_id
_entity_poly.type
_entity_poly.pdbx_seq_one_letter_code
_entity_poly.pdbx_strand_id
1 'polypeptide(L)'
;MPRTPNTCVRSLLHPKNLEMDRQKIHGSPKTKADKCCEQTKVPKKSWPTKSPCSGEMDTNDPLLRLLQDVHHDTRKSAKIIRDSKAKLINLQKKAVLNEADIKELGERNELLLREMERFDRLTKTIQKLVGAEVEQFKKFKGDPFKNNELSTNLYEPMFPEFTMYPPAGALGVARHTNMPGLPQPGGTITRSKSEIDLTRKLTESYDMQEKLVADNADLEVKRYILYKELMTKDQNLETCRAQIKRLQGELKLLNIENSILSEKLDKNNPEGDATAINQDVSCQQKTNEIEENINEKSPQELIDKLDNYKNSSVNFAKQLGELELEVRHIRAEMSSKKEGESACRGGSAGGPNTCFQQQTGGGPPVPPMTKACGVCPPCPAPCNPNAPPTPAEKEVQRLTIQLTQMQESFKTKVAECAMLRAELLKKKEELEKERCQHREVGNKLRELEMKFEGLTTHTNMLLGTREEAFEQEVSVRMLKQCYREAREEIDELRVLMKEQNDQLQDYRVKYLQAQQLVEEQKRQMDMMDMDNTRISEQINLEIQKVKLKFQEKLQELTPIPDLLKATQMKLKDAQQSQAIAEHNAEQLARELNCAREKVHVLLHNTIKPPEKTPEKGTDEKQIALLQQRISQLTETNMGLKSEIERLKANVIRMEEAVLAHEKRLHEKMHECAQLGGELDRYRDEAARALQRANERTETVRKCMQTTVAELERQLAASRANVKNAEKEREEVQCRMQCQIKRLNENFEQAQLRILGLQGQVQALRHTASSDGEGEGDGDMQACACKEFFGNP
;
A
#
# COMPACT_ATOMS: atom_id res chain seq x y z
N MET A 1 -12.62 -32.38 42.55
CA MET A 1 -13.64 -31.41 43.01
C MET A 1 -13.80 -30.31 41.95
N PRO A 2 -14.98 -29.68 41.79
CA PRO A 2 -15.56 -29.45 40.46
C PRO A 2 -16.00 -27.97 40.24
N ARG A 3 -16.73 -27.52 39.19
CA ARG A 3 -17.70 -28.14 38.26
C ARG A 3 -17.74 -27.47 36.87
N THR A 4 -18.15 -28.24 35.86
CA THR A 4 -18.85 -27.79 34.63
C THR A 4 -20.37 -28.03 34.77
N PRO A 5 -21.23 -27.82 33.75
CA PRO A 5 -21.43 -26.68 32.84
C PRO A 5 -22.86 -26.08 33.03
N ASN A 6 -23.37 -25.29 32.07
CA ASN A 6 -24.78 -25.15 31.58
C ASN A 6 -24.94 -23.77 30.88
N THR A 7 -25.39 -23.58 29.63
CA THR A 7 -26.54 -24.03 28.78
C THR A 7 -27.79 -23.13 28.84
N CYS A 8 -28.46 -23.03 27.68
CA CYS A 8 -29.65 -22.23 27.31
C CYS A 8 -29.40 -20.71 27.09
N VAL A 9 -29.84 -20.05 26.00
CA VAL A 9 -30.94 -20.21 25.00
C VAL A 9 -32.25 -19.50 25.38
N ARG A 10 -32.87 -18.90 24.34
CA ARG A 10 -34.05 -18.01 24.30
C ARG A 10 -33.83 -16.58 24.80
N SER A 11 -34.52 -15.54 24.29
CA SER A 11 -35.23 -15.22 23.03
C SER A 11 -36.22 -14.08 23.37
N LEU A 12 -36.69 -13.31 22.37
CA LEU A 12 -37.98 -12.57 22.41
C LEU A 12 -38.10 -11.51 23.56
N LEU A 13 -38.17 -10.20 23.31
CA LEU A 13 -39.25 -9.57 22.53
C LEU A 13 -39.00 -8.07 22.28
N HIS A 14 -39.54 -7.57 21.16
CA HIS A 14 -39.96 -6.18 20.93
C HIS A 14 -41.27 -5.86 21.71
N PRO A 15 -41.85 -4.63 21.73
CA PRO A 15 -41.43 -3.35 21.12
C PRO A 15 -41.66 -2.10 22.04
N LYS A 16 -41.56 -0.90 21.42
CA LYS A 16 -42.37 0.33 21.63
C LYS A 16 -41.71 1.57 22.26
N ASN A 17 -41.85 2.65 21.48
CA ASN A 17 -41.60 4.06 21.77
C ASN A 17 -42.43 4.61 22.95
N LEU A 18 -41.87 5.64 23.60
CA LEU A 18 -42.46 6.89 24.14
C LEU A 18 -41.25 7.61 24.80
N GLU A 19 -40.70 8.74 24.33
CA GLU A 19 -41.25 10.08 24.03
C GLU A 19 -41.52 10.95 25.29
N MET A 20 -41.24 12.26 25.18
CA MET A 20 -41.30 13.35 26.18
C MET A 20 -40.26 13.31 27.34
N ASP A 21 -39.16 14.08 27.32
CA ASP A 21 -39.01 15.56 27.47
C ASP A 21 -38.72 16.02 28.93
N ARG A 22 -38.05 17.19 29.05
CA ARG A 22 -37.87 18.11 30.20
C ARG A 22 -36.81 17.90 31.31
N GLN A 23 -35.88 18.86 31.29
CA GLN A 23 -35.48 19.77 32.39
C GLN A 23 -34.68 19.17 33.59
N LYS A 24 -33.38 19.47 33.69
CA LYS A 24 -32.77 20.64 34.42
C LYS A 24 -32.88 20.57 35.96
N ILE A 25 -31.73 20.49 36.65
CA ILE A 25 -31.26 21.46 37.68
C ILE A 25 -29.78 21.18 38.08
N HIS A 26 -29.18 22.12 38.81
CA HIS A 26 -27.73 22.35 39.03
C HIS A 26 -26.93 21.28 39.79
N GLY A 27 -25.59 21.31 39.61
CA GLY A 27 -24.63 20.47 40.36
C GLY A 27 -23.14 20.81 40.10
N SER A 28 -22.68 21.99 40.51
CA SER A 28 -21.26 22.40 40.56
C SER A 28 -20.88 22.77 42.01
N PRO A 29 -19.60 22.97 42.42
CA PRO A 29 -18.35 23.07 41.63
C PRO A 29 -17.11 22.34 42.22
N LYS A 30 -15.95 22.42 41.54
CA LYS A 30 -14.63 22.76 42.18
C LYS A 30 -13.49 23.02 41.18
N THR A 31 -13.23 24.31 40.94
CA THR A 31 -11.92 24.99 40.80
C THR A 31 -10.63 24.18 40.51
N LYS A 32 -9.86 24.66 39.52
CA LYS A 32 -8.66 25.50 39.77
C LYS A 32 -8.25 26.32 38.52
N ALA A 33 -7.39 27.32 38.74
CA ALA A 33 -6.83 28.24 37.74
C ALA A 33 -5.60 27.60 37.04
N ASP A 34 -4.90 28.18 36.06
CA ASP A 34 -4.57 29.59 35.75
C ASP A 34 -4.43 29.81 34.22
N LYS A 35 -4.21 31.01 33.66
CA LYS A 35 -4.64 32.40 33.93
C LYS A 35 -4.04 33.25 32.78
N CYS A 36 -4.78 34.17 32.19
CA CYS A 36 -4.35 34.88 30.97
C CYS A 36 -4.44 36.41 31.12
N CYS A 37 -3.44 37.11 30.58
CA CYS A 37 -3.32 38.56 30.46
C CYS A 37 -2.49 38.86 29.19
N GLU A 38 -2.68 39.95 28.45
CA GLU A 38 -3.81 40.88 28.38
C GLU A 38 -3.64 41.80 27.14
N GLN A 39 -4.73 42.22 26.49
CA GLN A 39 -4.75 43.50 25.76
C GLN A 39 -6.18 44.01 25.44
N THR A 40 -6.63 44.90 26.31
CA THR A 40 -7.39 46.13 26.02
C THR A 40 -8.33 46.19 24.79
N LYS A 41 -9.64 46.23 25.07
CA LYS A 41 -10.64 46.84 24.17
C LYS A 41 -10.79 48.34 24.46
N VAL A 42 -10.93 49.15 23.42
CA VAL A 42 -11.34 50.57 23.52
C VAL A 42 -12.68 50.75 22.79
N PRO A 43 -13.69 51.40 23.40
CA PRO A 43 -15.01 51.55 22.78
C PRO A 43 -15.01 52.66 21.71
N LYS A 44 -15.53 52.37 20.51
CA LYS A 44 -15.90 53.42 19.55
C LYS A 44 -17.35 53.85 19.76
N LYS A 45 -17.54 55.17 19.89
CA LYS A 45 -18.84 55.82 20.06
C LYS A 45 -19.68 55.65 18.81
N SER A 46 -20.99 55.50 18.97
CA SER A 46 -21.95 55.89 17.95
C SER A 46 -22.01 57.41 17.84
N TRP A 47 -22.41 57.93 16.68
CA TRP A 47 -23.30 59.09 16.50
C TRP A 47 -23.85 59.07 15.06
N PRO A 48 -25.01 59.68 14.79
CA PRO A 48 -25.73 59.45 13.53
C PRO A 48 -25.33 60.42 12.42
N THR A 49 -25.36 59.95 11.17
CA THR A 49 -25.34 60.82 9.99
C THR A 49 -26.55 60.51 9.13
N LYS A 50 -27.58 61.36 9.20
CA LYS A 50 -28.64 61.40 8.18
C LYS A 50 -28.11 62.21 7.00
N SER A 51 -28.25 61.69 5.78
CA SER A 51 -28.24 62.49 4.56
C SER A 51 -29.31 61.94 3.63
N PRO A 52 -30.19 62.78 3.04
CA PRO A 52 -31.26 62.33 2.16
C PRO A 52 -30.82 62.33 0.69
N CYS A 53 -31.19 61.29 -0.05
CA CYS A 53 -31.75 61.41 -1.41
C CYS A 53 -32.39 60.08 -1.82
N SER A 54 -33.67 60.12 -2.18
CA SER A 54 -34.40 58.99 -2.72
C SER A 54 -34.10 58.81 -4.21
N GLY A 55 -33.53 57.66 -4.56
CA GLY A 55 -33.66 57.07 -5.89
C GLY A 55 -34.17 55.65 -5.70
N GLU A 56 -35.47 55.43 -5.90
CA GLU A 56 -36.05 54.09 -5.83
C GLU A 56 -35.60 53.29 -7.05
N MET A 57 -34.53 52.50 -6.89
CA MET A 57 -34.38 51.30 -7.72
C MET A 57 -35.42 50.29 -7.27
N ASP A 58 -36.19 49.77 -8.23
CA ASP A 58 -37.29 48.86 -7.95
C ASP A 58 -36.75 47.55 -7.34
N THR A 59 -37.04 47.34 -6.06
CA THR A 59 -36.54 46.18 -5.29
C THR A 59 -37.40 44.93 -5.48
N ASN A 60 -38.35 44.97 -6.41
CA ASN A 60 -39.30 43.89 -6.68
C ASN A 60 -38.93 42.98 -7.86
N ASP A 61 -37.73 43.09 -8.44
CA ASP A 61 -37.25 42.10 -9.42
C ASP A 61 -37.16 40.69 -8.77
N PRO A 62 -37.99 39.71 -9.22
CA PRO A 62 -37.94 38.35 -8.68
C PRO A 62 -36.63 37.64 -8.99
N LEU A 63 -35.95 38.01 -10.09
CA LEU A 63 -34.69 37.39 -10.52
C LEU A 63 -33.55 37.79 -9.57
N LEU A 64 -33.37 39.10 -9.31
CA LEU A 64 -32.40 39.62 -8.35
C LEU A 64 -32.63 39.03 -6.94
N ARG A 65 -33.89 38.89 -6.50
CA ARG A 65 -34.22 38.28 -5.21
C ARG A 65 -33.84 36.80 -5.15
N LEU A 66 -34.21 36.02 -6.16
CA LEU A 66 -33.84 34.61 -6.28
C LEU A 66 -32.30 34.44 -6.32
N LEU A 67 -31.60 35.31 -7.04
CA LEU A 67 -30.14 35.30 -7.12
C LEU A 67 -29.49 35.62 -5.75
N GLN A 68 -30.02 36.58 -5.00
CA GLN A 68 -29.57 36.88 -3.63
C GLN A 68 -29.77 35.70 -2.68
N ASP A 69 -30.93 35.04 -2.71
CA ASP A 69 -31.24 33.87 -1.88
C ASP A 69 -30.32 32.68 -2.23
N VAL A 70 -30.13 32.38 -3.53
CA VAL A 70 -29.21 31.33 -3.99
C VAL A 70 -27.75 31.65 -3.60
N HIS A 71 -27.29 32.91 -3.70
CA HIS A 71 -25.96 33.30 -3.22
C HIS A 71 -25.85 33.24 -1.68
N HIS A 72 -26.92 33.50 -0.94
CA HIS A 72 -26.94 33.39 0.51
C HIS A 72 -26.80 31.92 0.95
N ASP A 73 -27.55 31.00 0.34
CA ASP A 73 -27.46 29.57 0.62
C ASP A 73 -26.14 28.95 0.13
N THR A 74 -25.63 29.37 -1.03
CA THR A 74 -24.29 28.97 -1.52
C THR A 74 -23.19 29.32 -0.51
N ARG A 75 -23.28 30.50 0.12
CA ARG A 75 -22.36 30.92 1.19
C ARG A 75 -22.53 30.11 2.49
N LYS A 76 -23.76 29.67 2.83
CA LYS A 76 -24.01 28.75 3.96
C LYS A 76 -23.35 27.38 3.71
N SER A 77 -23.64 26.76 2.57
CA SER A 77 -23.07 25.45 2.20
C SER A 77 -21.55 25.48 2.11
N ALA A 78 -20.97 26.51 1.49
CA ALA A 78 -19.51 26.71 1.47
C ALA A 78 -18.90 26.82 2.88
N LYS A 79 -19.62 27.38 3.86
CA LYS A 79 -19.18 27.40 5.25
C LYS A 79 -19.26 26.01 5.89
N ILE A 80 -20.37 25.28 5.73
CA ILE A 80 -20.54 23.94 6.32
C ILE A 80 -19.52 22.94 5.75
N ILE A 81 -19.22 23.02 4.44
CA ILE A 81 -18.16 22.24 3.77
C ILE A 81 -16.79 22.55 4.39
N ARG A 82 -16.44 23.83 4.56
CA ARG A 82 -15.16 24.25 5.16
C ARG A 82 -15.04 23.77 6.60
N ASP A 83 -16.08 23.95 7.40
CA ASP A 83 -16.11 23.58 8.81
C ASP A 83 -16.03 22.04 8.97
N SER A 84 -16.76 21.27 8.16
CA SER A 84 -16.69 19.79 8.15
C SER A 84 -15.33 19.28 7.70
N LYS A 85 -14.72 19.85 6.65
CA LYS A 85 -13.36 19.50 6.20
C LYS A 85 -12.32 19.80 7.30
N ALA A 86 -12.45 20.92 8.00
CA ALA A 86 -11.55 21.25 9.13
C ALA A 86 -11.71 20.27 10.31
N LYS A 87 -12.95 19.86 10.65
CA LYS A 87 -13.21 18.82 11.66
C LYS A 87 -12.58 17.48 11.27
N LEU A 88 -12.76 17.03 10.03
CA LEU A 88 -12.20 15.76 9.51
C LEU A 88 -10.66 15.76 9.56
N ILE A 89 -10.01 16.85 9.13
CA ILE A 89 -8.54 17.00 9.21
C ILE A 89 -8.04 16.94 10.67
N ASN A 90 -8.81 17.44 11.63
CA ASN A 90 -8.44 17.38 13.05
C ASN A 90 -8.66 15.99 13.66
N LEU A 91 -9.67 15.24 13.21
CA LEU A 91 -9.86 13.84 13.61
C LEU A 91 -8.76 12.94 13.01
N GLN A 92 -8.43 13.11 11.72
CA GLN A 92 -7.38 12.37 11.03
C GLN A 92 -5.96 12.58 11.63
N LYS A 93 -5.76 13.64 12.42
CA LYS A 93 -4.50 13.91 13.14
C LYS A 93 -4.40 13.20 14.50
N LYS A 94 -5.45 12.53 14.97
CA LYS A 94 -5.37 11.75 16.22
C LYS A 94 -4.62 10.44 15.97
N ALA A 95 -3.56 10.19 16.73
CA ALA A 95 -2.77 8.96 16.65
C ALA A 95 -3.53 7.70 17.11
N VAL A 96 -4.58 7.88 17.92
CA VAL A 96 -5.53 6.84 18.33
C VAL A 96 -6.93 7.41 18.17
N LEU A 97 -7.83 6.66 17.52
CA LEU A 97 -9.23 7.03 17.33
C LEU A 97 -10.11 6.22 18.27
N ASN A 98 -10.86 6.91 19.14
CA ASN A 98 -11.85 6.27 20.00
C ASN A 98 -13.14 6.00 19.20
N GLU A 99 -14.02 5.13 19.70
CA GLU A 99 -15.31 4.81 19.05
C GLU A 99 -16.16 6.08 18.76
N ALA A 100 -16.14 7.05 19.67
CA ALA A 100 -16.77 8.36 19.48
C ALA A 100 -16.14 9.19 18.34
N ASP A 101 -14.83 9.07 18.11
CA ASP A 101 -14.13 9.75 17.02
C ASP A 101 -14.41 9.09 15.67
N ILE A 102 -14.51 7.76 15.64
CA ILE A 102 -14.94 7.00 14.45
C ILE A 102 -16.37 7.39 14.07
N LYS A 103 -17.27 7.50 15.05
CA LYS A 103 -18.64 7.98 14.85
C LYS A 103 -18.69 9.43 14.37
N GLU A 104 -17.97 10.35 15.01
CA GLU A 104 -17.92 11.76 14.56
C GLU A 104 -17.31 11.88 13.14
N LEU A 105 -16.32 11.06 12.80
CA LEU A 105 -15.73 11.01 11.45
C LEU A 105 -16.75 10.54 10.41
N GLY A 106 -17.54 9.50 10.73
CA GLY A 106 -18.64 9.04 9.89
C GLY A 106 -19.72 10.11 9.66
N GLU A 107 -20.25 10.68 10.73
CA GLU A 107 -21.28 11.74 10.69
C GLU A 107 -20.81 12.97 9.89
N ARG A 108 -19.53 13.34 10.00
CA ARG A 108 -18.97 14.51 9.29
C ARG A 108 -18.63 14.22 7.83
N ASN A 109 -18.24 13.00 7.50
CA ASN A 109 -18.05 12.60 6.11
C ASN A 109 -19.40 12.56 5.38
N GLU A 110 -20.44 12.03 6.02
CA GLU A 110 -21.81 12.03 5.46
C GLU A 110 -22.36 13.46 5.30
N LEU A 111 -22.20 14.33 6.31
CA LEU A 111 -22.59 15.74 6.21
C LEU A 111 -21.82 16.48 5.09
N LEU A 112 -20.52 16.22 4.94
CA LEU A 112 -19.70 16.80 3.88
C LEU A 112 -20.22 16.38 2.49
N LEU A 113 -20.53 15.10 2.28
CA LEU A 113 -21.06 14.60 1.01
C LEU A 113 -22.42 15.23 0.67
N ARG A 114 -23.37 15.28 1.61
CA ARG A 114 -24.69 15.92 1.40
C ARG A 114 -24.56 17.40 1.04
N GLU A 115 -23.73 18.15 1.75
CA GLU A 115 -23.57 19.59 1.48
C GLU A 115 -22.74 19.88 0.23
N MET A 116 -21.78 19.02 -0.17
CA MET A 116 -21.12 19.11 -1.48
C MET A 116 -22.12 18.89 -2.63
N GLU A 117 -23.00 17.90 -2.52
CA GLU A 117 -24.05 17.64 -3.52
C GLU A 117 -25.07 18.80 -3.59
N ARG A 118 -25.42 19.40 -2.44
CA ARG A 118 -26.22 20.64 -2.39
C ARG A 118 -25.49 21.82 -3.03
N PHE A 119 -24.20 21.98 -2.77
CA PHE A 119 -23.38 23.07 -3.31
C PHE A 119 -23.23 22.98 -4.83
N ASP A 120 -23.09 21.76 -5.39
CA ASP A 120 -23.13 21.52 -6.83
C ASP A 120 -24.48 21.92 -7.46
N ARG A 121 -25.60 21.52 -6.85
CA ARG A 121 -26.95 21.95 -7.29
C ARG A 121 -27.13 23.48 -7.25
N LEU A 122 -26.66 24.14 -6.20
CA LEU A 122 -26.70 25.61 -6.08
C LEU A 122 -25.81 26.27 -7.14
N THR A 123 -24.58 25.78 -7.35
CA THR A 123 -23.65 26.31 -8.36
C THR A 123 -24.21 26.18 -9.77
N LYS A 124 -24.80 25.03 -10.11
CA LYS A 124 -25.50 24.80 -11.38
C LYS A 124 -26.75 25.69 -11.55
N THR A 125 -27.36 26.14 -10.45
CA THR A 125 -28.47 27.10 -10.47
C THR A 125 -27.96 28.50 -10.79
N ILE A 126 -26.90 28.98 -10.11
CA ILE A 126 -26.24 30.26 -10.43
C ILE A 126 -25.79 30.29 -11.90
N GLN A 127 -25.15 29.22 -12.39
CA GLN A 127 -24.66 29.13 -13.77
C GLN A 127 -25.79 29.23 -14.81
N LYS A 128 -26.99 28.72 -14.51
CA LYS A 128 -28.17 28.87 -15.37
C LYS A 128 -28.73 30.29 -15.37
N LEU A 129 -28.81 30.94 -14.20
CA LEU A 129 -29.31 32.31 -14.06
C LEU A 129 -28.39 33.30 -14.80
N VAL A 130 -27.09 33.26 -14.51
CA VAL A 130 -26.08 34.11 -15.17
C VAL A 130 -25.95 33.79 -16.67
N GLY A 131 -26.09 32.52 -17.06
CA GLY A 131 -26.09 32.11 -18.46
C GLY A 131 -27.22 32.75 -19.27
N ALA A 132 -28.43 32.81 -18.70
CA ALA A 132 -29.59 33.43 -19.34
C ALA A 132 -29.41 34.94 -19.56
N GLU A 133 -28.86 35.66 -18.58
CA GLU A 133 -28.54 37.09 -18.71
C GLU A 133 -27.48 37.36 -19.80
N VAL A 134 -26.44 36.52 -19.87
CA VAL A 134 -25.37 36.63 -20.88
C VAL A 134 -25.89 36.37 -22.30
N GLU A 135 -26.85 35.46 -22.48
CA GLU A 135 -27.51 35.28 -23.79
C GLU A 135 -28.41 36.46 -24.17
N GLN A 136 -29.12 37.06 -23.22
CA GLN A 136 -29.90 38.29 -23.48
C GLN A 136 -28.98 39.46 -23.86
N PHE A 137 -27.86 39.64 -23.17
CA PHE A 137 -26.85 40.65 -23.51
C PHE A 137 -26.21 40.43 -24.89
N LYS A 138 -26.03 39.18 -25.33
CA LYS A 138 -25.57 38.87 -26.70
C LYS A 138 -26.59 39.29 -27.76
N LYS A 139 -27.89 39.06 -27.54
CA LYS A 139 -28.95 39.46 -28.48
C LYS A 139 -29.04 40.98 -28.69
N PHE A 140 -28.66 41.78 -27.69
CA PHE A 140 -28.67 43.24 -27.77
C PHE A 140 -27.47 43.88 -28.51
N LYS A 141 -26.55 43.08 -29.08
CA LYS A 141 -25.34 43.56 -29.78
C LYS A 141 -25.13 42.97 -31.19
N GLY A 142 -26.15 42.32 -31.77
CA GLY A 142 -26.10 41.82 -33.15
C GLY A 142 -26.76 42.78 -34.15
N ASP A 143 -26.09 42.98 -35.29
CA ASP A 143 -26.55 43.56 -36.57
C ASP A 143 -27.27 44.93 -36.61
N PRO A 144 -26.63 45.91 -37.27
CA PRO A 144 -27.31 46.98 -37.98
C PRO A 144 -27.02 47.00 -39.50
N PHE A 145 -26.62 45.87 -40.11
CA PHE A 145 -26.29 45.80 -41.55
C PHE A 145 -26.82 44.55 -42.27
N LYS A 146 -28.11 44.57 -42.62
CA LYS A 146 -28.70 43.96 -43.84
C LYS A 146 -30.18 44.31 -43.95
N ASN A 147 -30.52 45.14 -44.94
CA ASN A 147 -31.79 45.20 -45.70
C ASN A 147 -32.01 46.58 -46.33
N ASN A 148 -31.33 46.85 -47.47
CA ASN A 148 -32.01 47.33 -48.68
C ASN A 148 -31.05 47.31 -49.87
N GLU A 149 -31.40 46.55 -50.89
CA GLU A 149 -30.89 46.75 -52.25
C GLU A 149 -31.95 47.53 -53.02
N LEU A 150 -31.61 48.71 -53.59
CA LEU A 150 -32.25 49.19 -54.81
C LEU A 150 -31.44 50.31 -55.49
N SER A 151 -31.21 50.14 -56.80
CA SER A 151 -31.03 51.19 -57.82
C SER A 151 -29.92 52.25 -57.69
N THR A 152 -28.72 51.88 -58.17
CA THR A 152 -27.98 52.47 -59.32
C THR A 152 -27.88 54.00 -59.53
N ASN A 153 -26.69 54.46 -59.97
CA ASN A 153 -26.32 55.78 -60.56
C ASN A 153 -26.12 56.95 -59.55
N LEU A 154 -25.23 57.94 -59.78
CA LEU A 154 -24.27 58.21 -60.87
C LEU A 154 -23.13 59.17 -60.39
N TYR A 155 -21.92 58.99 -60.95
CA TYR A 155 -20.86 60.01 -61.17
C TYR A 155 -20.12 60.72 -60.01
N GLU A 156 -18.80 60.87 -60.22
CA GLU A 156 -17.72 61.54 -59.48
C GLU A 156 -17.08 62.59 -60.45
N PRO A 157 -16.17 63.56 -60.13
CA PRO A 157 -15.62 64.11 -58.86
C PRO A 157 -15.76 65.66 -58.72
N MET A 158 -15.33 66.26 -57.59
CA MET A 158 -14.13 67.16 -57.52
C MET A 158 -13.93 67.90 -56.17
N PHE A 159 -12.66 68.29 -55.93
CA PHE A 159 -12.07 69.06 -54.81
C PHE A 159 -12.20 70.61 -55.06
N PRO A 160 -11.61 71.58 -54.28
CA PRO A 160 -10.62 71.49 -53.18
C PRO A 160 -10.73 72.47 -51.95
N GLU A 161 -9.83 72.25 -50.98
CA GLU A 161 -9.01 73.21 -50.17
C GLU A 161 -9.53 74.39 -49.31
N PHE A 162 -9.07 74.37 -48.03
CA PHE A 162 -8.26 75.39 -47.30
C PHE A 162 -8.50 76.92 -47.49
N THR A 163 -8.80 77.64 -46.38
CA THR A 163 -7.93 78.68 -45.72
C THR A 163 -8.65 79.41 -44.54
N MET A 164 -8.04 80.47 -43.97
CA MET A 164 -8.34 81.05 -42.63
C MET A 164 -9.22 82.34 -42.61
N TYR A 165 -9.64 82.72 -41.39
CA TYR A 165 -10.11 84.04 -40.86
C TYR A 165 -9.59 85.34 -41.53
N PRO A 166 -10.16 86.56 -41.31
CA PRO A 166 -11.24 87.02 -40.37
C PRO A 166 -12.37 87.77 -41.17
N PRO A 167 -12.96 88.97 -40.85
CA PRO A 167 -13.15 89.75 -39.60
C PRO A 167 -14.56 90.40 -39.34
N ALA A 168 -14.73 90.91 -38.10
CA ALA A 168 -15.43 92.14 -37.64
C ALA A 168 -16.88 92.57 -38.06
N GLY A 169 -17.75 92.71 -37.03
CA GLY A 169 -18.34 94.03 -36.68
C GLY A 169 -19.85 94.29 -36.90
N ALA A 170 -20.62 94.48 -35.81
CA ALA A 170 -21.84 95.32 -35.76
C ALA A 170 -22.24 95.69 -34.30
N LEU A 171 -22.88 96.85 -34.11
CA LEU A 171 -23.31 97.41 -32.82
C LEU A 171 -24.73 96.98 -32.42
N GLY A 172 -25.03 97.02 -31.11
CA GLY A 172 -26.39 96.97 -30.57
C GLY A 172 -26.44 97.43 -29.11
N VAL A 173 -27.15 98.53 -28.81
CA VAL A 173 -27.20 99.14 -27.47
C VAL A 173 -28.65 99.29 -27.00
N ALA A 174 -28.95 98.79 -25.81
CA ALA A 174 -30.13 99.18 -25.04
C ALA A 174 -29.82 99.14 -23.53
N ARG A 175 -30.10 100.24 -22.83
CA ARG A 175 -30.18 100.30 -21.35
C ARG A 175 -31.63 100.10 -20.94
N HIS A 176 -31.88 99.52 -19.76
CA HIS A 176 -32.80 100.10 -18.79
C HIS A 176 -32.46 99.62 -17.37
N THR A 177 -32.82 100.42 -16.37
CA THR A 177 -32.55 100.21 -14.94
C THR A 177 -33.75 99.59 -14.24
N ASN A 178 -33.52 98.78 -13.20
CA ASN A 178 -34.09 98.96 -11.85
C ASN A 178 -33.68 97.82 -10.89
N MET A 179 -33.77 98.13 -9.59
CA MET A 179 -33.61 97.25 -8.41
C MET A 179 -34.58 97.77 -7.33
N PRO A 180 -34.94 97.01 -6.27
CA PRO A 180 -34.78 95.57 -6.03
C PRO A 180 -36.13 94.85 -5.75
N GLY A 181 -36.12 93.53 -5.54
CA GLY A 181 -37.30 92.82 -5.01
C GLY A 181 -37.04 91.34 -4.64
N LEU A 182 -37.54 90.90 -3.49
CA LEU A 182 -37.63 89.47 -3.12
C LEU A 182 -38.85 88.81 -3.79
N PRO A 183 -38.80 87.49 -4.06
CA PRO A 183 -39.73 86.62 -3.34
C PRO A 183 -39.16 85.23 -2.92
N GLN A 184 -40.06 84.40 -2.39
CA GLN A 184 -39.86 83.13 -1.65
C GLN A 184 -39.30 81.92 -2.45
N PRO A 185 -38.87 80.85 -1.76
CA PRO A 185 -38.27 79.66 -2.38
C PRO A 185 -39.29 78.73 -3.05
N GLY A 186 -38.96 78.24 -4.25
CA GLY A 186 -39.80 77.29 -4.99
C GLY A 186 -39.28 77.03 -6.40
N GLY A 187 -38.09 76.46 -6.54
CA GLY A 187 -37.48 76.16 -7.84
C GLY A 187 -36.56 74.94 -7.80
N THR A 188 -36.86 73.93 -8.62
CA THR A 188 -36.03 72.75 -8.82
C THR A 188 -34.74 73.13 -9.55
N ILE A 189 -33.59 72.93 -8.91
CA ILE A 189 -32.28 73.18 -9.54
C ILE A 189 -32.02 72.11 -10.59
N THR A 190 -32.26 72.44 -11.86
CA THR A 190 -31.87 71.63 -13.02
C THR A 190 -30.35 71.68 -13.18
N ARG A 191 -29.66 70.73 -12.52
CA ARG A 191 -28.20 70.56 -12.66
C ARG A 191 -27.79 70.50 -14.13
N SER A 192 -26.68 71.18 -14.45
CA SER A 192 -26.19 71.22 -15.83
C SER A 192 -25.79 69.81 -16.30
N LYS A 193 -25.97 69.52 -17.60
CA LYS A 193 -25.66 68.20 -18.17
C LYS A 193 -24.19 67.79 -17.96
N SER A 194 -23.29 68.78 -17.91
CA SER A 194 -21.88 68.67 -17.54
C SER A 194 -21.62 68.31 -16.08
N GLU A 195 -22.41 68.84 -15.14
CA GLU A 195 -22.26 68.57 -13.70
C GLU A 195 -22.72 67.15 -13.35
N ILE A 196 -23.79 66.67 -14.00
CA ILE A 196 -24.25 65.29 -13.92
C ILE A 196 -23.19 64.34 -14.48
N ASP A 197 -22.58 64.67 -15.62
CA ASP A 197 -21.56 63.83 -16.25
C ASP A 197 -20.22 63.80 -15.47
N LEU A 198 -19.83 64.91 -14.84
CA LEU A 198 -18.71 64.96 -13.90
C LEU A 198 -18.98 64.12 -12.65
N THR A 199 -20.20 64.21 -12.08
CA THR A 199 -20.61 63.40 -10.92
C THR A 199 -20.53 61.91 -11.24
N ARG A 200 -21.06 61.49 -12.40
CA ARG A 200 -20.99 60.11 -12.90
C ARG A 200 -19.55 59.59 -12.98
N LYS A 201 -18.65 60.35 -13.61
CA LYS A 201 -17.23 60.00 -13.76
C LYS A 201 -16.48 59.94 -12.42
N LEU A 202 -16.86 60.76 -11.44
CA LEU A 202 -16.32 60.68 -10.09
C LEU A 202 -16.80 59.41 -9.35
N THR A 203 -18.06 59.01 -9.51
CA THR A 203 -18.55 57.71 -9.00
C THR A 203 -17.85 56.54 -9.67
N GLU A 204 -17.77 56.52 -11.01
CA GLU A 204 -17.06 55.47 -11.76
C GLU A 204 -15.58 55.35 -11.36
N SER A 205 -14.91 56.48 -11.08
CA SER A 205 -13.54 56.50 -10.56
C SER A 205 -13.43 56.02 -9.12
N TYR A 206 -14.46 56.22 -8.28
CA TYR A 206 -14.48 55.77 -6.90
C TYR A 206 -14.74 54.26 -6.82
N ASP A 207 -15.70 53.75 -7.59
CA ASP A 207 -15.99 52.31 -7.72
C ASP A 207 -14.77 51.54 -8.27
N MET A 208 -14.01 52.15 -9.19
CA MET A 208 -12.75 51.60 -9.68
C MET A 208 -11.66 51.60 -8.60
N GLN A 209 -11.59 52.66 -7.78
CA GLN A 209 -10.65 52.73 -6.66
C GLN A 209 -10.98 51.69 -5.57
N GLU A 210 -12.25 51.44 -5.26
CA GLU A 210 -12.67 50.39 -4.32
C GLU A 210 -12.32 48.98 -4.85
N LYS A 211 -12.55 48.72 -6.14
CA LYS A 211 -12.12 47.46 -6.80
C LYS A 211 -10.61 47.25 -6.70
N LEU A 212 -9.81 48.26 -7.03
CA LEU A 212 -8.35 48.18 -6.93
C LEU A 212 -7.86 47.93 -5.49
N VAL A 213 -8.55 48.48 -4.48
CA VAL A 213 -8.26 48.17 -3.07
C VAL A 213 -8.61 46.72 -2.72
N ALA A 214 -9.74 46.21 -3.20
CA ALA A 214 -10.15 44.81 -2.99
C ALA A 214 -9.19 43.82 -3.69
N ASP A 215 -8.84 44.07 -4.95
CA ASP A 215 -7.91 43.22 -5.71
C ASP A 215 -6.51 43.21 -5.09
N ASN A 216 -6.02 44.35 -4.59
CA ASN A 216 -4.73 44.46 -3.90
C ASN A 216 -4.72 43.69 -2.57
N ALA A 217 -5.81 43.77 -1.78
CA ALA A 217 -5.95 42.96 -0.56
C ALA A 217 -5.98 41.45 -0.87
N ASP A 218 -6.65 41.04 -1.95
CA ASP A 218 -6.73 39.64 -2.36
C ASP A 218 -5.39 39.12 -2.92
N LEU A 219 -4.62 39.98 -3.61
CA LEU A 219 -3.21 39.72 -3.98
C LEU A 219 -2.29 39.60 -2.76
N GLU A 220 -2.47 40.42 -1.72
CA GLU A 220 -1.67 40.35 -0.51
C GLU A 220 -1.95 39.07 0.31
N VAL A 221 -3.20 38.60 0.33
CA VAL A 221 -3.58 37.28 0.86
C VAL A 221 -2.94 36.15 0.03
N LYS A 222 -2.98 36.21 -1.30
CA LYS A 222 -2.31 35.23 -2.19
C LYS A 222 -0.80 35.19 -1.95
N ARG A 223 -0.15 36.35 -1.79
CA ARG A 223 1.27 36.48 -1.44
C ARG A 223 1.57 35.76 -0.12
N TYR A 224 0.74 35.94 0.91
CA TYR A 224 0.94 35.30 2.22
C TYR A 224 0.76 33.77 2.15
N ILE A 225 -0.19 33.27 1.36
CA ILE A 225 -0.38 31.83 1.11
C ILE A 225 0.87 31.25 0.42
N LEU A 226 1.36 31.89 -0.64
CA LEU A 226 2.55 31.43 -1.38
C LEU A 226 3.81 31.41 -0.51
N TYR A 227 4.05 32.42 0.33
CA TYR A 227 5.16 32.41 1.29
C TYR A 227 5.06 31.24 2.29
N LYS A 228 3.85 30.91 2.76
CA LYS A 228 3.62 29.80 3.68
C LYS A 228 3.83 28.44 3.00
N GLU A 229 3.40 28.28 1.76
CA GLU A 229 3.64 27.07 0.98
C GLU A 229 5.12 26.89 0.64
N LEU A 230 5.85 27.97 0.32
CA LEU A 230 7.28 27.95 0.09
C LEU A 230 8.04 27.48 1.34
N MET A 231 7.81 28.12 2.49
CA MET A 231 8.40 27.71 3.78
C MET A 231 8.11 26.25 4.13
N THR A 232 6.90 25.75 3.80
CA THR A 232 6.54 24.35 4.02
C THR A 232 7.31 23.41 3.08
N LYS A 233 7.52 23.80 1.81
CA LYS A 233 8.33 23.05 0.85
C LYS A 233 9.80 23.02 1.24
N ASP A 234 10.36 24.14 1.69
CA ASP A 234 11.76 24.22 2.15
C ASP A 234 12.00 23.32 3.37
N GLN A 235 11.08 23.33 4.35
CA GLN A 235 11.16 22.44 5.51
C GLN A 235 11.07 20.94 5.14
N ASN A 236 10.21 20.60 4.17
CA ASN A 236 10.13 19.23 3.63
C ASN A 236 11.41 18.84 2.88
N LEU A 237 11.98 19.75 2.09
CA LEU A 237 13.21 19.54 1.32
C LEU A 237 14.41 19.30 2.24
N GLU A 238 14.53 20.07 3.33
CA GLU A 238 15.58 19.86 4.35
C GLU A 238 15.39 18.54 5.11
N THR A 239 14.15 18.12 5.35
CA THR A 239 13.83 16.78 5.89
C THR A 239 14.28 15.67 4.94
N CYS A 240 14.03 15.82 3.63
CA CYS A 240 14.51 14.88 2.61
C CYS A 240 16.05 14.84 2.53
N ARG A 241 16.74 15.99 2.61
CA ARG A 241 18.22 16.05 2.69
C ARG A 241 18.75 15.28 3.90
N ALA A 242 18.14 15.45 5.07
CA ALA A 242 18.52 14.73 6.28
C ALA A 242 18.32 13.21 6.14
N GLN A 243 17.24 12.77 5.48
CA GLN A 243 16.99 11.36 5.20
C GLN A 243 17.97 10.78 4.19
N ILE A 244 18.28 11.48 3.10
CA ILE A 244 19.31 11.09 2.12
C ILE A 244 20.67 10.94 2.81
N LYS A 245 21.05 11.91 3.66
CA LYS A 245 22.31 11.86 4.42
C LYS A 245 22.39 10.67 5.39
N ARG A 246 21.24 10.22 5.93
CA ARG A 246 21.17 8.99 6.75
C ARG A 246 21.35 7.73 5.90
N LEU A 247 20.59 7.61 4.80
CA LEU A 247 20.68 6.47 3.87
C LEU A 247 22.11 6.34 3.26
N GLN A 248 22.79 7.46 3.01
CA GLN A 248 24.21 7.48 2.60
C GLN A 248 25.18 7.02 3.71
N GLY A 249 24.78 7.06 4.98
CA GLY A 249 25.52 6.47 6.10
C GLY A 249 25.26 4.96 6.22
N GLU A 250 23.98 4.56 6.15
CA GLU A 250 23.55 3.15 6.17
C GLU A 250 24.17 2.36 5.01
N LEU A 251 24.18 2.91 3.78
CA LEU A 251 24.84 2.32 2.61
C LEU A 251 26.36 2.16 2.79
N LYS A 252 27.02 3.06 3.52
CA LYS A 252 28.46 2.93 3.82
C LYS A 252 28.74 1.80 4.82
N LEU A 253 27.90 1.67 5.85
CA LEU A 253 28.00 0.55 6.79
C LEU A 253 27.76 -0.79 6.08
N LEU A 254 26.72 -0.89 5.26
CA LEU A 254 26.39 -2.09 4.50
C LEU A 254 27.48 -2.45 3.48
N ASN A 255 28.15 -1.47 2.86
CA ASN A 255 29.33 -1.74 2.02
C ASN A 255 30.54 -2.24 2.82
N ILE A 256 30.76 -1.76 4.05
CA ILE A 256 31.82 -2.27 4.95
C ILE A 256 31.49 -3.71 5.37
N GLU A 257 30.25 -3.99 5.74
CA GLU A 257 29.79 -5.34 6.08
C GLU A 257 29.93 -6.31 4.90
N ASN A 258 29.50 -5.91 3.69
CA ASN A 258 29.71 -6.70 2.47
C ASN A 258 31.20 -6.92 2.15
N SER A 259 32.06 -5.93 2.39
CA SER A 259 33.51 -6.10 2.21
C SER A 259 34.08 -7.15 3.17
N ILE A 260 33.66 -7.11 4.45
CA ILE A 260 34.06 -8.08 5.49
C ILE A 260 33.49 -9.48 5.19
N LEU A 261 32.27 -9.57 4.65
CA LEU A 261 31.66 -10.84 4.24
C LEU A 261 32.36 -11.43 3.00
N SER A 262 32.76 -10.60 2.04
CA SER A 262 33.53 -11.02 0.86
C SER A 262 34.91 -11.54 1.28
N GLU A 263 35.65 -10.78 2.09
CA GLU A 263 36.95 -11.19 2.64
C GLU A 263 36.85 -12.49 3.45
N LYS A 264 35.72 -12.73 4.14
CA LYS A 264 35.44 -14.01 4.82
C LYS A 264 35.11 -15.14 3.86
N LEU A 265 34.43 -14.89 2.74
CA LEU A 265 34.17 -15.91 1.72
C LEU A 265 35.48 -16.33 1.04
N ASP A 266 36.29 -15.36 0.62
CA ASP A 266 37.60 -15.60 0.00
C ASP A 266 38.52 -16.42 0.92
N LYS A 267 38.54 -16.10 2.22
CA LYS A 267 39.31 -16.84 3.24
C LYS A 267 38.79 -18.25 3.55
N ASN A 268 37.55 -18.59 3.16
CA ASN A 268 36.96 -19.91 3.40
C ASN A 268 36.91 -20.81 2.16
N ASN A 269 37.34 -20.34 0.97
CA ASN A 269 37.24 -21.11 -0.27
C ASN A 269 38.53 -21.04 -1.12
N PRO A 270 39.61 -21.76 -0.74
CA PRO A 270 40.93 -21.64 -1.37
C PRO A 270 41.09 -22.39 -2.70
N GLU A 271 40.18 -23.31 -3.07
CA GLU A 271 40.25 -24.10 -4.30
C GLU A 271 38.89 -24.16 -5.02
N GLY A 272 38.84 -23.75 -6.29
CA GLY A 272 37.62 -23.76 -7.11
C GLY A 272 37.67 -22.79 -8.29
N ASP A 273 38.24 -23.23 -9.41
CA ASP A 273 38.52 -22.40 -10.60
C ASP A 273 37.29 -22.28 -11.54
N ALA A 274 36.93 -21.05 -11.95
CA ALA A 274 36.32 -20.74 -13.27
C ALA A 274 36.01 -19.23 -13.53
N THR A 275 36.91 -18.57 -14.26
CA THR A 275 36.62 -17.57 -15.33
C THR A 275 35.85 -16.26 -15.01
N ALA A 276 36.64 -15.19 -14.90
CA ALA A 276 36.29 -13.77 -14.78
C ALA A 276 35.33 -13.14 -15.83
N ILE A 277 34.73 -12.01 -15.43
CA ILE A 277 34.50 -10.84 -16.29
C ILE A 277 35.10 -9.60 -15.59
N ASN A 278 35.99 -8.87 -16.27
CA ASN A 278 36.59 -7.64 -15.76
C ASN A 278 35.73 -6.40 -16.05
N GLN A 279 35.72 -5.44 -15.13
CA GLN A 279 35.62 -4.02 -15.48
C GLN A 279 36.34 -3.15 -14.43
N ASP A 280 37.38 -2.45 -14.87
CA ASP A 280 38.20 -1.59 -14.02
C ASP A 280 37.49 -0.30 -13.60
N VAL A 281 37.54 0.03 -12.30
CA VAL A 281 37.75 1.42 -11.85
C VAL A 281 38.73 1.43 -10.68
N SER A 282 39.83 2.16 -10.83
CA SER A 282 40.87 2.27 -9.80
C SER A 282 40.47 3.17 -8.63
N CYS A 283 40.83 2.78 -7.41
CA CYS A 283 41.39 3.72 -6.44
C CYS A 283 42.34 2.97 -5.47
N GLN A 284 43.55 3.51 -5.26
CA GLN A 284 44.57 2.93 -4.38
C GLN A 284 44.58 3.61 -2.99
N GLN A 285 45.33 3.02 -2.07
CA GLN A 285 45.72 3.52 -0.73
C GLN A 285 44.58 3.42 0.31
N LYS A 286 44.77 2.78 1.47
CA LYS A 286 46.01 2.60 2.25
C LYS A 286 46.14 1.21 2.86
N THR A 287 47.38 0.71 2.93
CA THR A 287 47.79 -0.27 3.94
C THR A 287 48.09 0.44 5.26
N ASN A 288 47.81 -0.21 6.39
CA ASN A 288 48.81 -0.61 7.39
C ASN A 288 48.13 -1.21 8.64
N GLU A 289 48.90 -2.05 9.35
CA GLU A 289 48.75 -2.39 10.78
C GLU A 289 47.37 -2.91 11.26
N ILE A 290 47.25 -4.23 11.37
CA ILE A 290 47.32 -4.96 12.65
C ILE A 290 47.62 -6.43 12.34
N GLU A 291 48.84 -6.87 12.66
CA GLU A 291 49.10 -8.28 12.96
C GLU A 291 48.99 -8.44 14.49
N GLU A 292 48.00 -9.18 14.98
CA GLU A 292 48.16 -9.88 16.26
C GLU A 292 47.18 -11.06 16.42
N ASN A 293 47.76 -12.26 16.54
CA ASN A 293 47.34 -13.30 17.50
C ASN A 293 45.90 -13.87 17.40
N ILE A 294 45.60 -14.68 16.38
CA ILE A 294 44.45 -15.60 16.37
C ILE A 294 44.92 -17.06 16.33
N ASN A 295 45.01 -17.64 17.52
CA ASN A 295 45.19 -19.06 17.88
C ASN A 295 44.79 -20.10 16.79
N GLU A 296 45.79 -20.72 16.16
CA GLU A 296 45.65 -21.75 15.10
C GLU A 296 44.98 -23.06 15.53
N LYS A 297 44.65 -23.25 16.82
CA LYS A 297 44.14 -24.54 17.33
C LYS A 297 42.69 -24.86 16.93
N SER A 298 41.91 -23.88 16.49
CA SER A 298 40.47 -24.07 16.25
C SER A 298 40.11 -25.00 15.08
N PRO A 299 40.77 -24.97 13.90
CA PRO A 299 40.42 -25.86 12.79
C PRO A 299 40.79 -27.32 13.07
N GLN A 300 41.99 -27.55 13.62
CA GLN A 300 42.48 -28.91 13.86
C GLN A 300 41.65 -29.64 14.92
N GLU A 301 41.28 -28.97 16.01
CA GLU A 301 40.35 -29.54 17.00
C GLU A 301 38.97 -29.90 16.41
N LEU A 302 38.50 -29.17 15.39
CA LEU A 302 37.23 -29.48 14.71
C LEU A 302 37.36 -30.70 13.80
N ILE A 303 38.47 -30.83 13.07
CA ILE A 303 38.80 -32.00 12.25
C ILE A 303 38.94 -33.25 13.14
N ASP A 304 39.73 -33.16 14.21
CA ASP A 304 39.95 -34.26 15.15
C ASP A 304 38.64 -34.69 15.84
N LYS A 305 37.73 -33.76 16.16
CA LYS A 305 36.39 -34.08 16.68
C LYS A 305 35.50 -34.73 15.62
N LEU A 306 35.59 -34.32 14.36
CA LEU A 306 34.81 -34.88 13.25
C LEU A 306 35.23 -36.31 12.92
N ASP A 307 36.52 -36.59 12.81
CA ASP A 307 37.01 -37.96 12.59
C ASP A 307 36.80 -38.85 13.84
N ASN A 308 36.86 -38.32 15.07
CA ASN A 308 36.43 -39.08 16.26
C ASN A 308 34.92 -39.42 16.22
N TYR A 309 34.06 -38.50 15.77
CA TYR A 309 32.63 -38.77 15.58
C TYR A 309 32.38 -39.85 14.51
N LYS A 310 33.10 -39.78 13.40
CA LYS A 310 33.05 -40.74 12.29
C LYS A 310 33.52 -42.13 12.71
N ASN A 311 34.64 -42.22 13.44
CA ASN A 311 35.14 -43.47 14.00
C ASN A 311 34.21 -44.04 15.08
N SER A 312 33.60 -43.18 15.90
CA SER A 312 32.57 -43.60 16.88
C SER A 312 31.31 -44.12 16.18
N SER A 313 30.86 -43.45 15.11
CA SER A 313 29.72 -43.89 14.28
C SER A 313 29.96 -45.26 13.64
N VAL A 314 31.16 -45.53 13.11
CA VAL A 314 31.54 -46.85 12.59
C VAL A 314 31.55 -47.92 13.69
N ASN A 315 32.04 -47.59 14.90
CA ASN A 315 32.01 -48.52 16.03
C ASN A 315 30.58 -48.81 16.52
N PHE A 316 29.70 -47.80 16.60
CA PHE A 316 28.29 -48.01 16.92
C PHE A 316 27.56 -48.81 15.84
N ALA A 317 27.85 -48.59 14.55
CA ALA A 317 27.30 -49.39 13.46
C ALA A 317 27.76 -50.85 13.54
N LYS A 318 29.01 -51.11 13.95
CA LYS A 318 29.54 -52.46 14.18
C LYS A 318 28.88 -53.13 15.39
N GLN A 319 28.73 -52.41 16.51
CA GLN A 319 28.02 -52.90 17.70
C GLN A 319 26.54 -53.17 17.43
N LEU A 320 25.87 -52.35 16.62
CA LEU A 320 24.51 -52.61 16.15
C LEU A 320 24.45 -53.84 15.25
N GLY A 321 25.41 -54.04 14.35
CA GLY A 321 25.50 -55.26 13.53
C GLY A 321 25.74 -56.53 14.36
N GLU A 322 26.59 -56.45 15.39
CA GLU A 322 26.82 -57.54 16.34
C GLU A 322 25.55 -57.83 17.18
N LEU A 323 24.87 -56.79 17.66
CA LEU A 323 23.60 -56.92 18.40
C LEU A 323 22.45 -57.43 17.50
N GLU A 324 22.41 -57.05 16.22
CA GLU A 324 21.47 -57.62 15.25
C GLU A 324 21.71 -59.12 15.01
N LEU A 325 22.98 -59.56 14.98
CA LEU A 325 23.32 -60.96 14.86
C LEU A 325 22.93 -61.73 16.13
N GLU A 326 23.17 -61.16 17.31
CA GLU A 326 22.70 -61.70 18.60
C GLU A 326 21.17 -61.84 18.63
N VAL A 327 20.43 -60.79 18.24
CA VAL A 327 18.96 -60.81 18.15
C VAL A 327 18.46 -61.79 17.10
N ARG A 328 19.17 -62.00 15.98
CA ARG A 328 18.86 -63.08 15.02
C ARG A 328 19.14 -64.46 15.60
N HIS A 329 20.19 -64.63 16.39
CA HIS A 329 20.53 -65.89 17.06
C HIS A 329 19.46 -66.25 18.11
N ILE A 330 19.09 -65.30 18.97
CA ILE A 330 17.99 -65.43 19.94
C ILE A 330 16.66 -65.72 19.21
N ARG A 331 16.36 -65.03 18.10
CA ARG A 331 15.15 -65.29 17.30
C ARG A 331 15.17 -66.67 16.63
N ALA A 332 16.34 -67.19 16.26
CA ALA A 332 16.50 -68.55 15.75
C ALA A 332 16.29 -69.59 16.87
N GLU A 333 16.91 -69.42 18.04
CA GLU A 333 16.66 -70.28 19.22
C GLU A 333 15.19 -70.31 19.63
N MET A 334 14.54 -69.13 19.67
CA MET A 334 13.12 -68.99 19.98
C MET A 334 12.20 -69.56 18.90
N SER A 335 12.73 -69.84 17.70
CA SER A 335 12.03 -70.57 16.64
C SER A 335 12.24 -72.08 16.79
N SER A 336 13.48 -72.54 17.05
CA SER A 336 13.78 -73.96 17.28
C SER A 336 13.15 -74.52 18.56
N LYS A 337 12.80 -73.67 19.52
CA LYS A 337 12.01 -74.02 20.73
C LYS A 337 10.49 -73.91 20.51
N LYS A 338 10.02 -73.78 19.26
CA LYS A 338 8.58 -73.59 18.93
C LYS A 338 8.00 -74.60 17.95
N GLU A 339 8.78 -75.59 17.52
CA GLU A 339 8.29 -76.80 16.86
C GLU A 339 8.04 -77.91 17.89
N GLY A 340 7.01 -77.70 18.71
CA GLY A 340 6.57 -78.62 19.76
C GLY A 340 5.25 -78.17 20.36
N GLU A 341 4.25 -79.06 20.35
CA GLU A 341 2.93 -78.90 20.98
C GLU A 341 2.06 -77.69 20.54
N SER A 342 1.30 -77.87 19.44
CA SER A 342 0.02 -77.18 19.29
C SER A 342 -0.98 -77.95 18.41
N ALA A 343 -1.95 -78.62 19.03
CA ALA A 343 -3.19 -79.07 18.37
C ALA A 343 -4.27 -79.48 19.41
N CYS A 344 -5.02 -78.51 19.94
CA CYS A 344 -6.16 -78.78 20.83
C CYS A 344 -7.50 -78.48 20.16
N ARG A 345 -8.35 -79.51 19.93
CA ARG A 345 -9.81 -79.57 20.26
C ARG A 345 -10.63 -80.57 19.42
N GLY A 346 -11.21 -81.56 20.11
CA GLY A 346 -12.67 -81.72 20.26
C GLY A 346 -13.52 -82.38 19.15
N GLY A 347 -14.50 -83.21 19.56
CA GLY A 347 -15.68 -83.50 18.72
C GLY A 347 -16.24 -84.93 18.72
N SER A 348 -16.96 -85.32 19.78
CA SER A 348 -18.16 -86.17 19.81
C SER A 348 -18.33 -87.48 18.99
N ALA A 349 -18.87 -88.48 19.70
CA ALA A 349 -19.81 -89.54 19.26
C ALA A 349 -19.29 -90.78 18.49
N GLY A 350 -19.79 -91.95 18.89
CA GLY A 350 -19.62 -93.24 18.18
C GLY A 350 -19.12 -94.40 19.07
N GLY A 351 -20.02 -95.28 19.48
CA GLY A 351 -19.71 -96.68 19.85
C GLY A 351 -20.42 -97.63 18.86
N PRO A 352 -20.56 -98.94 19.12
CA PRO A 352 -20.18 -99.68 20.34
C PRO A 352 -19.41 -101.01 20.02
N ASN A 353 -19.51 -102.00 20.93
CA ASN A 353 -19.10 -103.42 20.88
C ASN A 353 -17.74 -103.78 21.49
N THR A 354 -17.54 -104.89 22.22
CA THR A 354 -18.44 -105.79 23.02
C THR A 354 -17.54 -106.77 23.80
N CYS A 355 -17.84 -107.08 25.08
CA CYS A 355 -18.20 -108.46 25.54
C CYS A 355 -18.45 -108.53 27.06
N PHE A 356 -19.23 -109.54 27.45
CA PHE A 356 -19.86 -109.93 28.72
C PHE A 356 -18.93 -110.01 29.97
N GLN A 357 -19.33 -109.77 31.24
CA GLN A 357 -20.53 -110.19 32.03
C GLN A 357 -20.41 -111.68 32.53
N GLN A 358 -20.67 -112.13 33.77
CA GLN A 358 -21.00 -111.55 35.10
C GLN A 358 -21.05 -112.65 36.22
N GLN A 359 -20.86 -112.28 37.49
CA GLN A 359 -21.30 -112.94 38.75
C GLN A 359 -20.77 -114.32 39.25
N THR A 360 -20.45 -114.31 40.57
CA THR A 360 -20.70 -115.29 41.66
C THR A 360 -20.53 -116.82 41.49
N GLY A 361 -19.69 -117.38 42.37
CA GLY A 361 -20.08 -118.49 43.26
C GLY A 361 -19.71 -119.92 42.85
N GLY A 362 -19.25 -120.72 43.81
CA GLY A 362 -18.93 -122.15 43.60
C GLY A 362 -17.89 -122.69 44.58
N GLY A 363 -17.97 -123.99 44.91
CA GLY A 363 -17.09 -124.69 45.85
C GLY A 363 -16.09 -125.68 45.20
N PRO A 364 -15.45 -126.57 46.00
CA PRO A 364 -14.30 -127.42 45.61
C PRO A 364 -14.69 -128.79 44.99
N PRO A 365 -13.72 -129.54 44.41
CA PRO A 365 -13.02 -130.67 45.08
C PRO A 365 -11.46 -130.55 44.93
N VAL A 366 -10.52 -131.54 44.93
CA VAL A 366 -10.46 -133.02 44.80
C VAL A 366 -9.22 -133.62 45.54
N PRO A 367 -9.37 -134.61 46.46
CA PRO A 367 -8.36 -135.62 46.88
C PRO A 367 -8.68 -137.02 46.24
N PRO A 368 -8.02 -138.19 46.53
CA PRO A 368 -6.98 -138.60 47.51
C PRO A 368 -5.66 -139.11 46.82
N MET A 369 -4.78 -140.08 47.17
CA MET A 369 -4.72 -141.33 48.00
C MET A 369 -3.27 -141.62 48.52
N THR A 370 -2.87 -142.77 49.11
CA THR A 370 -3.25 -143.45 50.39
C THR A 370 -2.80 -144.95 50.41
N LYS A 371 -1.86 -145.34 51.31
CA LYS A 371 -1.37 -146.71 51.72
C LYS A 371 -0.16 -146.53 52.69
N ALA A 372 0.51 -147.50 53.33
CA ALA A 372 0.27 -148.81 54.01
C ALA A 372 1.68 -149.35 54.46
N CYS A 373 1.99 -150.18 55.47
CA CYS A 373 1.38 -150.89 56.63
C CYS A 373 2.55 -151.18 57.65
N GLY A 374 2.51 -151.93 58.78
CA GLY A 374 1.51 -152.73 59.52
C GLY A 374 2.18 -153.74 60.51
N VAL A 375 1.37 -154.53 61.27
CA VAL A 375 1.69 -155.79 62.01
C VAL A 375 2.23 -155.74 63.49
N CYS A 376 1.80 -156.73 64.30
CA CYS A 376 1.76 -156.92 65.79
C CYS A 376 2.98 -157.71 66.38
N PRO A 377 3.03 -158.28 67.65
CA PRO A 377 2.14 -158.37 68.86
C PRO A 377 2.90 -157.96 70.19
N PRO A 378 2.73 -158.50 71.46
CA PRO A 378 1.78 -159.41 72.16
C PRO A 378 1.28 -158.93 73.58
N CYS A 379 1.25 -159.79 74.63
CA CYS A 379 0.73 -159.65 76.03
C CYS A 379 1.32 -160.80 76.93
N PRO A 380 0.87 -161.23 78.17
CA PRO A 380 -0.12 -160.74 79.19
C PRO A 380 0.20 -160.90 80.73
N ALA A 381 -0.62 -160.28 81.61
CA ALA A 381 -1.06 -160.71 83.00
C ALA A 381 -0.04 -160.91 84.18
N PRO A 382 -0.44 -161.11 85.48
CA PRO A 382 -1.78 -161.13 86.14
C PRO A 382 -1.97 -160.32 87.47
N CYS A 383 -3.21 -160.31 88.02
CA CYS A 383 -3.68 -160.13 89.43
C CYS A 383 -3.31 -158.86 90.26
N ASN A 384 -4.10 -158.35 91.23
CA ASN A 384 -5.52 -158.52 91.62
C ASN A 384 -5.96 -157.33 92.54
N PRO A 385 -6.87 -156.42 92.12
CA PRO A 385 -7.23 -155.22 92.88
C PRO A 385 -8.51 -155.39 93.72
N ASN A 386 -8.38 -155.92 94.94
CA ASN A 386 -9.45 -155.90 95.95
C ASN A 386 -8.93 -155.61 97.38
N ALA A 387 -7.77 -154.94 97.47
CA ALA A 387 -7.25 -154.36 98.69
C ALA A 387 -7.72 -152.89 98.83
N PRO A 388 -8.01 -152.38 100.04
CA PRO A 388 -8.32 -150.96 100.23
C PRO A 388 -7.13 -150.06 99.84
N PRO A 389 -7.37 -148.88 99.21
CA PRO A 389 -6.31 -147.98 98.76
C PRO A 389 -5.30 -147.62 99.85
N THR A 390 -4.04 -147.96 99.61
CA THR A 390 -2.94 -147.59 100.52
C THR A 390 -2.64 -146.09 100.42
N PRO A 391 -1.98 -145.47 101.41
CA PRO A 391 -1.69 -144.03 101.38
C PRO A 391 -0.94 -143.53 100.12
N ALA A 392 -0.21 -144.40 99.43
CA ALA A 392 0.49 -144.08 98.18
C ALA A 392 -0.46 -143.72 97.01
N GLU A 393 -1.62 -144.39 96.90
CA GLU A 393 -2.54 -144.22 95.77
C GLU A 393 -3.21 -142.82 95.76
N LYS A 394 -3.41 -142.23 96.94
CA LYS A 394 -3.96 -140.87 97.07
C LYS A 394 -3.01 -139.79 96.56
N GLU A 395 -1.70 -139.99 96.74
CA GLU A 395 -0.68 -139.04 96.26
C GLU A 395 -0.49 -139.12 94.74
N VAL A 396 -0.61 -140.31 94.16
CA VAL A 396 -0.60 -140.50 92.69
C VAL A 396 -1.75 -139.74 92.02
N GLN A 397 -2.96 -139.76 92.59
CA GLN A 397 -4.09 -138.97 92.09
C GLN A 397 -3.82 -137.46 92.19
N ARG A 398 -3.27 -136.99 93.31
CA ARG A 398 -2.93 -135.57 93.54
C ARG A 398 -1.93 -135.05 92.48
N LEU A 399 -0.89 -135.83 92.20
CA LEU A 399 0.13 -135.50 91.19
C LEU A 399 -0.43 -135.54 89.76
N THR A 400 -1.32 -136.49 89.46
CA THR A 400 -1.97 -136.60 88.14
C THR A 400 -2.77 -135.34 87.80
N ILE A 401 -3.54 -134.81 88.76
CA ILE A 401 -4.34 -133.59 88.58
C ILE A 401 -3.45 -132.37 88.31
N GLN A 402 -2.34 -132.21 89.05
CA GLN A 402 -1.38 -131.12 88.82
C GLN A 402 -0.74 -131.21 87.42
N LEU A 403 -0.44 -132.42 86.92
CA LEU A 403 0.14 -132.62 85.60
C LEU A 403 -0.83 -132.18 84.48
N THR A 404 -2.12 -132.52 84.58
CA THR A 404 -3.13 -132.07 83.61
C THR A 404 -3.32 -130.55 83.61
N GLN A 405 -3.42 -129.93 84.78
CA GLN A 405 -3.56 -128.46 84.90
C GLN A 405 -2.35 -127.72 84.31
N MET A 406 -1.13 -128.22 84.56
CA MET A 406 0.09 -127.70 83.93
C MET A 406 0.02 -127.83 82.40
N GLN A 407 -0.38 -128.99 81.88
CA GLN A 407 -0.43 -129.25 80.43
C GLN A 407 -1.47 -128.38 79.72
N GLU A 408 -2.62 -128.10 80.34
CA GLU A 408 -3.61 -127.16 79.79
C GLU A 408 -3.09 -125.72 79.80
N SER A 409 -2.47 -125.27 80.89
CA SER A 409 -1.89 -123.91 80.96
C SER A 409 -0.83 -123.68 79.87
N PHE A 410 -0.02 -124.70 79.57
CA PHE A 410 0.99 -124.65 78.51
C PHE A 410 0.36 -124.55 77.12
N LYS A 411 -0.68 -125.35 76.82
CA LYS A 411 -1.43 -125.26 75.55
C LYS A 411 -2.01 -123.86 75.32
N THR A 412 -2.61 -123.27 76.35
CA THR A 412 -3.15 -121.90 76.29
C THR A 412 -2.04 -120.87 76.01
N LYS A 413 -0.89 -120.97 76.68
CA LYS A 413 0.24 -120.05 76.44
C LYS A 413 0.87 -120.23 75.06
N VAL A 414 0.90 -121.43 74.50
CA VAL A 414 1.32 -121.64 73.10
C VAL A 414 0.33 -120.99 72.11
N ALA A 415 -0.98 -121.08 72.38
CA ALA A 415 -2.00 -120.41 71.55
C ALA A 415 -1.91 -118.88 71.63
N GLU A 416 -1.73 -118.30 72.82
CA GLU A 416 -1.45 -116.86 73.00
C GLU A 416 -0.20 -116.42 72.22
N CYS A 417 0.90 -117.18 72.31
CA CYS A 417 2.12 -116.89 71.55
C CYS A 417 1.92 -116.99 70.02
N ALA A 418 1.03 -117.85 69.53
CA ALA A 418 0.70 -117.92 68.11
C ALA A 418 -0.14 -116.71 67.66
N MET A 419 -1.15 -116.31 68.45
CA MET A 419 -1.96 -115.12 68.22
C MET A 419 -1.09 -113.85 68.15
N LEU A 420 -0.26 -113.61 69.17
CA LEU A 420 0.62 -112.44 69.24
C LEU A 420 1.63 -112.37 68.07
N ARG A 421 2.09 -113.52 67.56
CA ARG A 421 2.95 -113.58 66.36
C ARG A 421 2.19 -113.19 65.09
N ALA A 422 0.94 -113.63 64.94
CA ALA A 422 0.09 -113.26 63.80
C ALA A 422 -0.27 -111.75 63.85
N GLU A 423 -0.59 -111.22 65.02
CA GLU A 423 -0.85 -109.78 65.23
C GLU A 423 0.38 -108.92 64.92
N LEU A 424 1.58 -109.34 65.37
CA LEU A 424 2.83 -108.63 65.09
C LEU A 424 3.18 -108.64 63.60
N LEU A 425 2.92 -109.74 62.89
CA LEU A 425 3.09 -109.80 61.43
C LEU A 425 2.10 -108.86 60.72
N LYS A 426 0.82 -108.88 61.09
CA LYS A 426 -0.20 -107.98 60.55
C LYS A 426 0.16 -106.51 60.79
N LYS A 427 0.64 -106.15 61.98
CA LYS A 427 1.09 -104.78 62.29
C LYS A 427 2.32 -104.34 61.51
N LYS A 428 3.22 -105.25 61.12
CA LYS A 428 4.32 -104.94 60.19
C LYS A 428 3.83 -104.69 58.76
N GLU A 429 2.83 -105.44 58.30
CA GLU A 429 2.23 -105.24 56.98
C GLU A 429 1.47 -103.91 56.88
N GLU A 430 0.70 -103.56 57.93
CA GLU A 430 0.06 -102.25 58.06
C GLU A 430 1.10 -101.12 58.05
N LEU A 431 2.20 -101.25 58.79
CA LEU A 431 3.25 -100.22 58.82
C LEU A 431 3.95 -100.01 57.46
N GLU A 432 4.20 -101.07 56.69
CA GLU A 432 4.83 -100.90 55.36
C GLU A 432 3.87 -100.29 54.34
N LYS A 433 2.55 -100.53 54.47
CA LYS A 433 1.52 -99.85 53.68
C LYS A 433 1.50 -98.34 53.96
N GLU A 434 1.56 -97.94 55.22
CA GLU A 434 1.70 -96.52 55.62
C GLU A 434 2.99 -95.90 55.06
N ARG A 435 4.13 -96.61 55.16
CA ARG A 435 5.40 -96.16 54.55
C ARG A 435 5.33 -96.07 53.03
N CYS A 436 4.51 -96.87 52.37
CA CYS A 436 4.27 -96.78 50.92
C CYS A 436 3.45 -95.51 50.58
N GLN A 437 2.32 -95.31 51.25
CA GLN A 437 1.46 -94.13 51.07
C GLN A 437 2.22 -92.82 51.36
N HIS A 438 3.03 -92.76 52.42
CA HIS A 438 3.86 -91.60 52.73
C HIS A 438 4.88 -91.27 51.63
N ARG A 439 5.45 -92.28 50.95
CA ARG A 439 6.33 -92.06 49.79
C ARG A 439 5.55 -91.51 48.59
N GLU A 440 4.34 -92.02 48.35
CA GLU A 440 3.48 -91.56 47.25
C GLU A 440 3.00 -90.12 47.46
N VAL A 441 2.55 -89.76 48.67
CA VAL A 441 2.14 -88.39 49.04
C VAL A 441 3.33 -87.42 48.97
N GLY A 442 4.50 -87.81 49.47
CA GLY A 442 5.72 -86.99 49.40
C GLY A 442 6.18 -86.70 47.95
N ASN A 443 6.01 -87.66 47.04
CA ASN A 443 6.28 -87.45 45.62
C ASN A 443 5.28 -86.49 44.97
N LYS A 444 3.97 -86.64 45.27
CA LYS A 444 2.91 -85.75 44.75
C LYS A 444 3.05 -84.31 45.24
N LEU A 445 3.49 -84.12 46.50
CA LEU A 445 3.78 -82.78 47.03
C LEU A 445 4.89 -82.10 46.21
N ARG A 446 6.03 -82.78 46.00
CA ARG A 446 7.14 -82.26 45.21
C ARG A 446 6.75 -81.95 43.76
N GLU A 447 5.90 -82.78 43.15
CA GLU A 447 5.38 -82.54 41.80
C GLU A 447 4.52 -81.26 41.73
N LEU A 448 3.75 -80.96 42.78
CA LEU A 448 2.95 -79.72 42.88
C LEU A 448 3.82 -78.50 43.17
N GLU A 449 4.85 -78.63 44.02
CA GLU A 449 5.83 -77.57 44.30
C GLU A 449 6.55 -77.13 43.00
N MET A 450 7.08 -78.08 42.23
CA MET A 450 7.73 -77.79 40.94
C MET A 450 6.78 -77.15 39.92
N LYS A 451 5.51 -77.57 39.88
CA LYS A 451 4.49 -76.94 39.01
C LYS A 451 4.16 -75.51 39.43
N PHE A 452 4.12 -75.22 40.73
CA PHE A 452 3.88 -73.88 41.25
C PHE A 452 5.05 -72.93 40.97
N GLU A 453 6.29 -73.41 41.08
CA GLU A 453 7.50 -72.66 40.72
C GLU A 453 7.55 -72.38 39.20
N GLY A 454 7.18 -73.35 38.37
CA GLY A 454 7.01 -73.16 36.91
C GLY A 454 5.93 -72.13 36.54
N LEU A 455 4.78 -72.15 37.25
CA LEU A 455 3.73 -71.14 37.07
C LEU A 455 4.17 -69.74 37.52
N THR A 456 4.93 -69.65 38.61
CA THR A 456 5.45 -68.38 39.15
C THR A 456 6.47 -67.75 38.20
N THR A 457 7.43 -68.55 37.71
CA THR A 457 8.43 -68.10 36.73
C THR A 457 7.80 -67.69 35.40
N HIS A 458 6.83 -68.45 34.89
CA HIS A 458 6.08 -68.08 33.68
C HIS A 458 5.29 -66.76 33.84
N THR A 459 4.64 -66.57 35.00
CA THR A 459 3.91 -65.33 35.32
C THR A 459 4.84 -64.12 35.35
N ASN A 460 6.04 -64.26 35.92
CA ASN A 460 7.03 -63.18 35.98
C ASN A 460 7.55 -62.81 34.58
N MET A 461 7.78 -63.78 33.68
CA MET A 461 8.15 -63.46 32.29
C MET A 461 7.02 -62.72 31.54
N LEU A 462 5.76 -63.10 31.73
CA LEU A 462 4.62 -62.38 31.14
C LEU A 462 4.52 -60.93 31.64
N LEU A 463 4.90 -60.65 32.89
CA LEU A 463 4.95 -59.28 33.40
C LEU A 463 6.06 -58.45 32.74
N GLY A 464 7.28 -59.00 32.61
CA GLY A 464 8.38 -58.33 31.90
C GLY A 464 8.01 -57.94 30.46
N THR A 465 7.47 -58.88 29.67
CA THR A 465 7.02 -58.59 28.29
C THR A 465 5.89 -57.56 28.20
N ARG A 466 5.18 -57.28 29.29
CA ARG A 466 4.14 -56.25 29.36
C ARG A 466 4.72 -54.86 29.69
N GLU A 467 5.80 -54.80 30.46
CA GLU A 467 6.53 -53.55 30.70
C GLU A 467 7.31 -53.15 29.43
N GLU A 468 7.99 -54.09 28.78
CA GLU A 468 8.62 -53.90 27.45
C GLU A 468 7.62 -53.35 26.41
N ALA A 469 6.40 -53.91 26.36
CA ALA A 469 5.35 -53.44 25.45
C ALA A 469 4.86 -52.02 25.79
N PHE A 470 4.86 -51.63 27.07
CA PHE A 470 4.49 -50.27 27.50
C PHE A 470 5.60 -49.25 27.17
N GLU A 471 6.87 -49.59 27.40
CA GLU A 471 8.01 -48.77 26.99
C GLU A 471 8.04 -48.59 25.46
N GLN A 472 7.76 -49.65 24.71
CA GLN A 472 7.63 -49.58 23.26
C GLN A 472 6.46 -48.67 22.84
N GLU A 473 5.30 -48.73 23.51
CA GLU A 473 4.19 -47.81 23.23
C GLU A 473 4.56 -46.34 23.54
N VAL A 474 5.26 -46.09 24.65
CA VAL A 474 5.75 -44.75 25.03
C VAL A 474 6.75 -44.22 24.00
N SER A 475 7.72 -45.02 23.56
CA SER A 475 8.67 -44.61 22.52
C SER A 475 7.98 -44.28 21.19
N VAL A 476 6.95 -45.05 20.79
CA VAL A 476 6.13 -44.78 19.60
C VAL A 476 5.30 -43.50 19.76
N ARG A 477 4.79 -43.18 20.96
CA ARG A 477 4.12 -41.90 21.24
C ARG A 477 5.09 -40.71 21.13
N MET A 478 6.31 -40.83 21.68
CA MET A 478 7.36 -39.82 21.58
C MET A 478 7.78 -39.59 20.14
N LEU A 479 8.09 -40.64 19.38
CA LEU A 479 8.47 -40.54 17.96
C LEU A 479 7.34 -39.89 17.11
N LYS A 480 6.08 -40.17 17.43
CA LYS A 480 4.92 -39.51 16.80
C LYS A 480 4.76 -38.04 17.19
N GLN A 481 5.29 -37.59 18.33
CA GLN A 481 5.33 -36.18 18.72
C GLN A 481 6.46 -35.46 17.97
N CYS A 482 7.68 -35.99 17.98
CA CYS A 482 8.81 -35.42 17.24
C CYS A 482 8.56 -35.35 15.73
N TYR A 483 7.82 -36.31 15.16
CA TYR A 483 7.39 -36.26 13.76
C TYR A 483 6.33 -35.16 13.48
N ARG A 484 5.52 -34.75 14.47
CA ARG A 484 4.64 -33.58 14.33
C ARG A 484 5.45 -32.30 14.39
N GLU A 485 6.29 -32.16 15.40
CA GLU A 485 7.15 -30.99 15.62
C GLU A 485 8.03 -30.72 14.38
N ALA A 486 8.77 -31.72 13.90
CA ALA A 486 9.59 -31.58 12.69
C ALA A 486 8.78 -31.33 11.41
N ARG A 487 7.48 -31.70 11.37
CA ARG A 487 6.59 -31.36 10.25
C ARG A 487 6.09 -29.92 10.34
N GLU A 488 5.74 -29.48 11.54
CA GLU A 488 5.32 -28.10 11.82
C GLU A 488 6.48 -27.13 11.51
N GLU A 489 7.72 -27.44 11.91
CA GLU A 489 8.95 -26.72 11.51
C GLU A 489 9.12 -26.67 9.98
N ILE A 490 8.92 -27.79 9.27
CA ILE A 490 9.01 -27.83 7.79
C ILE A 490 7.93 -26.95 7.14
N ASP A 491 6.71 -26.92 7.67
CA ASP A 491 5.63 -26.10 7.14
C ASP A 491 5.81 -24.61 7.48
N GLU A 492 6.41 -24.25 8.64
CA GLU A 492 6.86 -22.89 8.96
C GLU A 492 7.99 -22.41 8.03
N LEU A 493 9.03 -23.24 7.81
CA LEU A 493 10.13 -22.93 6.89
C LEU A 493 9.64 -22.72 5.44
N ARG A 494 8.59 -23.43 5.01
CA ARG A 494 7.93 -23.21 3.71
C ARG A 494 7.22 -21.85 3.64
N VAL A 495 6.57 -21.42 4.71
CA VAL A 495 5.96 -20.08 4.79
C VAL A 495 7.05 -18.99 4.73
N LEU A 496 8.10 -19.10 5.55
CA LEU A 496 9.21 -18.15 5.56
C LEU A 496 9.92 -18.04 4.19
N MET A 497 10.17 -19.17 3.53
CA MET A 497 10.77 -19.21 2.19
C MET A 497 9.88 -18.52 1.14
N LYS A 498 8.55 -18.69 1.25
CA LYS A 498 7.60 -17.98 0.40
C LYS A 498 7.61 -16.48 0.68
N GLU A 499 7.58 -16.06 1.94
CA GLU A 499 7.62 -14.65 2.33
C GLU A 499 8.91 -13.95 1.85
N GLN A 500 10.06 -14.63 1.92
CA GLN A 500 11.32 -14.13 1.36
C GLN A 500 11.28 -14.00 -0.17
N ASN A 501 10.71 -14.98 -0.89
CA ASN A 501 10.49 -14.88 -2.34
C ASN A 501 9.57 -13.70 -2.69
N ASP A 502 8.46 -13.55 -1.96
CA ASP A 502 7.48 -12.51 -2.23
C ASP A 502 8.10 -11.12 -1.95
N GLN A 503 8.90 -10.97 -0.90
CA GLN A 503 9.73 -9.78 -0.64
C GLN A 503 10.74 -9.50 -1.78
N LEU A 504 11.40 -10.52 -2.32
CA LEU A 504 12.34 -10.36 -3.45
C LEU A 504 11.64 -9.88 -4.73
N GLN A 505 10.42 -10.36 -5.03
CA GLN A 505 9.63 -9.80 -6.13
C GLN A 505 9.23 -8.34 -5.85
N ASP A 506 8.88 -8.03 -4.60
CA ASP A 506 8.53 -6.67 -4.16
C ASP A 506 9.71 -5.69 -4.33
N TYR A 507 10.94 -6.11 -3.99
CA TYR A 507 12.16 -5.35 -4.27
C TYR A 507 12.45 -5.22 -5.77
N ARG A 508 12.24 -6.28 -6.55
CA ARG A 508 12.40 -6.25 -8.02
C ARG A 508 11.44 -5.27 -8.68
N VAL A 509 10.18 -5.21 -8.24
CA VAL A 509 9.19 -4.24 -8.73
C VAL A 509 9.60 -2.81 -8.35
N LYS A 510 10.04 -2.57 -7.12
CA LYS A 510 10.53 -1.26 -6.66
C LYS A 510 11.77 -0.81 -7.44
N TYR A 511 12.69 -1.73 -7.75
CA TYR A 511 13.86 -1.46 -8.59
C TYR A 511 13.47 -1.03 -10.00
N LEU A 512 12.58 -1.78 -10.67
CA LEU A 512 12.11 -1.45 -12.02
C LEU A 512 11.38 -0.10 -12.07
N GLN A 513 10.57 0.21 -11.06
CA GLN A 513 9.92 1.53 -10.93
C GLN A 513 10.93 2.67 -10.72
N ALA A 514 11.97 2.44 -9.89
CA ALA A 514 13.04 3.41 -9.69
C ALA A 514 13.87 3.64 -10.96
N GLN A 515 14.20 2.57 -11.70
CA GLN A 515 14.89 2.65 -12.99
C GLN A 515 14.05 3.45 -14.01
N GLN A 516 12.76 3.15 -14.15
CA GLN A 516 11.86 3.88 -15.05
C GLN A 516 11.78 5.38 -14.69
N LEU A 517 11.78 5.73 -13.40
CA LEU A 517 11.81 7.11 -12.95
C LEU A 517 13.13 7.82 -13.29
N VAL A 518 14.27 7.13 -13.19
CA VAL A 518 15.58 7.66 -13.58
C VAL A 518 15.67 7.86 -15.10
N GLU A 519 15.12 6.96 -15.91
CA GLU A 519 15.09 7.08 -17.37
C GLU A 519 14.21 8.26 -17.82
N GLU A 520 13.04 8.47 -17.21
CA GLU A 520 12.20 9.65 -17.47
C GLU A 520 12.84 10.96 -16.96
N GLN A 521 13.49 10.96 -15.80
CA GLN A 521 14.25 12.13 -15.32
C GLN A 521 15.42 12.49 -16.24
N LYS A 522 16.14 11.48 -16.77
CA LYS A 522 17.19 11.70 -17.78
C LYS A 522 16.61 12.33 -19.04
N ARG A 523 15.51 11.79 -19.59
CA ARG A 523 14.80 12.35 -20.75
C ARG A 523 14.35 13.80 -20.52
N GLN A 524 13.95 14.16 -19.31
CA GLN A 524 13.61 15.54 -18.94
C GLN A 524 14.85 16.44 -18.87
N MET A 525 15.99 15.94 -18.40
CA MET A 525 17.28 16.63 -18.40
C MET A 525 17.77 16.89 -19.84
N ASP A 526 17.78 15.87 -20.70
CA ASP A 526 18.14 15.97 -22.12
C ASP A 526 17.31 17.07 -22.83
N MET A 527 16.00 17.13 -22.54
CA MET A 527 15.09 18.15 -23.07
C MET A 527 15.37 19.56 -22.51
N MET A 528 15.74 19.68 -21.23
CA MET A 528 16.15 20.96 -20.63
C MET A 528 17.47 21.47 -21.22
N ASP A 529 18.45 20.60 -21.46
CA ASP A 529 19.74 20.99 -22.04
C ASP A 529 19.62 21.40 -23.50
N MET A 530 18.73 20.76 -24.28
CA MET A 530 18.33 21.23 -25.61
C MET A 530 17.72 22.64 -25.57
N ASP A 531 16.76 22.91 -24.67
CA ASP A 531 16.12 24.23 -24.56
C ASP A 531 17.11 25.29 -24.04
N ASN A 532 18.06 24.91 -23.17
CA ASN A 532 19.13 25.77 -22.65
C ASN A 532 20.17 26.13 -23.73
N THR A 533 20.54 25.18 -24.59
CA THR A 533 21.39 25.43 -25.77
C THR A 533 20.69 26.37 -26.74
N ARG A 534 19.42 26.11 -27.07
CA ARG A 534 18.59 26.96 -27.95
C ARG A 534 18.42 28.38 -27.41
N ILE A 535 18.27 28.55 -26.10
CA ILE A 535 18.23 29.88 -25.44
C ILE A 535 19.60 30.57 -25.49
N SER A 536 20.68 29.83 -25.27
CA SER A 536 22.06 30.35 -25.35
C SER A 536 22.42 30.82 -26.76
N GLU A 537 22.02 30.07 -27.79
CA GLU A 537 22.12 30.48 -29.20
C GLU A 537 21.31 31.75 -29.48
N GLN A 538 20.05 31.81 -29.02
CA GLN A 538 19.19 32.98 -29.19
C GLN A 538 19.78 34.24 -28.52
N ILE A 539 20.35 34.11 -27.31
CA ILE A 539 21.02 35.21 -26.61
C ILE A 539 22.27 35.67 -27.39
N ASN A 540 23.08 34.73 -27.87
CA ASN A 540 24.27 35.05 -28.68
C ASN A 540 23.91 35.79 -29.98
N LEU A 541 22.84 35.36 -30.67
CA LEU A 541 22.33 36.05 -31.87
C LEU A 541 21.83 37.46 -31.57
N GLU A 542 21.13 37.69 -30.45
CA GLU A 542 20.66 39.03 -30.09
C GLU A 542 21.83 39.94 -29.67
N ILE A 543 22.84 39.41 -28.97
CA ILE A 543 24.11 40.10 -28.70
C ILE A 543 24.81 40.51 -30.01
N GLN A 544 24.82 39.64 -31.04
CA GLN A 544 25.38 39.99 -32.35
C GLN A 544 24.58 41.11 -33.05
N LYS A 545 23.24 41.06 -33.03
CA LYS A 545 22.41 42.15 -33.59
C LYS A 545 22.63 43.49 -32.86
N VAL A 546 22.76 43.47 -31.54
CA VAL A 546 23.05 44.66 -30.74
C VAL A 546 24.44 45.21 -31.08
N LYS A 547 25.47 44.36 -31.16
CA LYS A 547 26.82 44.75 -31.61
C LYS A 547 26.80 45.38 -33.00
N LEU A 548 26.07 44.80 -33.95
CA LEU A 548 25.94 45.35 -35.31
C LEU A 548 25.32 46.75 -35.29
N LYS A 549 24.20 46.94 -34.57
CA LYS A 549 23.56 48.26 -34.42
C LYS A 549 24.45 49.31 -33.76
N PHE A 550 25.27 48.92 -32.78
CA PHE A 550 26.28 49.82 -32.21
C PHE A 550 27.39 50.16 -33.21
N GLN A 551 27.82 49.21 -34.03
CA GLN A 551 28.81 49.43 -35.09
C GLN A 551 28.28 50.34 -36.21
N GLU A 552 27.03 50.15 -36.64
CA GLU A 552 26.30 51.03 -37.56
C GLU A 552 26.26 52.47 -37.01
N LYS A 553 25.89 52.64 -35.73
CA LYS A 553 25.85 53.97 -35.09
C LYS A 553 27.21 54.61 -34.91
N LEU A 554 28.27 53.84 -34.65
CA LEU A 554 29.65 54.37 -34.66
C LEU A 554 30.06 54.83 -36.07
N GLN A 555 29.64 54.11 -37.11
CA GLN A 555 29.88 54.49 -38.51
C GLN A 555 29.12 55.75 -38.91
N GLU A 556 27.86 55.93 -38.48
CA GLU A 556 27.09 57.17 -38.65
C GLU A 556 27.74 58.39 -37.97
N LEU A 557 28.36 58.20 -36.80
CA LEU A 557 29.02 59.29 -36.05
C LEU A 557 30.41 59.64 -36.62
N THR A 558 31.08 58.70 -37.30
CA THR A 558 32.45 58.85 -37.82
C THR A 558 32.68 60.09 -38.70
N PRO A 559 31.82 60.48 -39.66
CA PRO A 559 32.07 61.63 -40.53
C PRO A 559 31.76 63.00 -39.90
N ILE A 560 31.11 63.06 -38.72
CA ILE A 560 30.66 64.33 -38.12
C ILE A 560 31.81 65.32 -37.85
N PRO A 561 32.99 64.91 -37.31
CA PRO A 561 34.10 65.83 -37.07
C PRO A 561 34.65 66.48 -38.35
N ASP A 562 34.65 65.76 -39.48
CA ASP A 562 35.17 66.29 -40.75
C ASP A 562 34.14 67.15 -41.47
N LEU A 563 32.84 66.81 -41.38
CA LEU A 563 31.76 67.70 -41.79
C LEU A 563 31.78 69.01 -40.99
N LEU A 564 32.05 68.95 -39.68
CA LEU A 564 32.21 70.14 -38.82
C LEU A 564 33.42 70.99 -39.22
N LYS A 565 34.59 70.39 -39.51
CA LYS A 565 35.74 71.12 -40.06
C LYS A 565 35.39 71.81 -41.37
N ALA A 566 34.67 71.13 -42.27
CA ALA A 566 34.26 71.68 -43.57
C ALA A 566 33.28 72.84 -43.45
N THR A 567 32.31 72.78 -42.52
CA THR A 567 31.40 73.92 -42.26
C THR A 567 32.12 75.07 -41.55
N GLN A 568 33.03 74.80 -40.61
CA GLN A 568 33.84 75.82 -39.95
C GLN A 568 34.80 76.52 -40.92
N MET A 569 35.32 75.82 -41.94
CA MET A 569 36.12 76.40 -43.02
C MET A 569 35.26 77.36 -43.87
N LYS A 570 34.12 76.88 -44.39
CA LYS A 570 33.17 77.70 -45.15
C LYS A 570 32.69 78.94 -44.39
N LEU A 571 32.54 78.85 -43.07
CA LEU A 571 32.19 80.00 -42.22
C LEU A 571 33.31 81.06 -42.19
N LYS A 572 34.59 80.64 -42.12
CA LYS A 572 35.73 81.57 -42.22
C LYS A 572 35.81 82.22 -43.60
N ASP A 573 35.60 81.45 -44.66
CA ASP A 573 35.60 81.95 -46.04
C ASP A 573 34.48 83.00 -46.23
N ALA A 574 33.29 82.73 -45.69
CA ALA A 574 32.17 83.66 -45.69
C ALA A 574 32.43 84.93 -44.85
N GLN A 575 33.04 84.80 -43.67
CA GLN A 575 33.44 85.93 -42.82
C GLN A 575 34.51 86.80 -43.50
N GLN A 576 35.48 86.19 -44.18
CA GLN A 576 36.47 86.92 -44.97
C GLN A 576 35.82 87.66 -46.15
N SER A 577 34.89 87.01 -46.87
CA SER A 577 34.13 87.65 -47.94
C SER A 577 33.25 88.79 -47.44
N GLN A 578 32.64 88.65 -46.25
CA GLN A 578 31.87 89.70 -45.61
C GLN A 578 32.75 90.91 -45.26
N ALA A 579 33.89 90.70 -44.60
CA ALA A 579 34.80 91.79 -44.23
C ALA A 579 35.32 92.57 -45.45
N ILE A 580 35.56 91.90 -46.58
CA ILE A 580 35.91 92.55 -47.85
C ILE A 580 34.73 93.38 -48.39
N ALA A 581 33.51 92.86 -48.34
CA ALA A 581 32.31 93.57 -48.77
C ALA A 581 32.00 94.80 -47.88
N GLU A 582 32.19 94.67 -46.57
CA GLU A 582 32.03 95.75 -45.59
C GLU A 582 33.07 96.87 -45.83
N HIS A 583 34.36 96.54 -45.98
CA HIS A 583 35.39 97.52 -46.31
C HIS A 583 35.07 98.27 -47.63
N ASN A 584 34.61 97.55 -48.66
CA ASN A 584 34.23 98.16 -49.93
C ASN A 584 32.99 99.06 -49.79
N ALA A 585 32.00 98.67 -48.99
CA ALA A 585 30.83 99.49 -48.69
C ALA A 585 31.20 100.74 -47.89
N GLU A 586 32.11 100.65 -46.92
CA GLU A 586 32.66 101.81 -46.21
C GLU A 586 33.42 102.77 -47.13
N GLN A 587 34.18 102.23 -48.11
CA GLN A 587 34.88 103.06 -49.09
C GLN A 587 33.87 103.81 -49.98
N LEU A 588 32.87 103.11 -50.52
CA LEU A 588 31.81 103.74 -51.32
C LEU A 588 31.00 104.77 -50.50
N ALA A 589 30.78 104.52 -49.20
CA ALA A 589 30.12 105.47 -48.31
C ALA A 589 30.98 106.72 -48.05
N ARG A 590 32.31 106.56 -47.91
CA ARG A 590 33.27 107.68 -47.82
C ARG A 590 33.26 108.51 -49.11
N GLU A 591 33.35 107.87 -50.27
CA GLU A 591 33.32 108.52 -51.59
C GLU A 591 31.99 109.26 -51.83
N LEU A 592 30.85 108.64 -51.49
CA LEU A 592 29.52 109.25 -51.56
C LEU A 592 29.37 110.45 -50.64
N ASN A 593 29.91 110.40 -49.41
CA ASN A 593 29.85 111.53 -48.49
C ASN A 593 30.73 112.70 -48.96
N CYS A 594 31.94 112.44 -49.46
CA CYS A 594 32.75 113.49 -50.09
C CYS A 594 32.10 114.08 -51.36
N ALA A 595 31.28 113.32 -52.09
CA ALA A 595 30.45 113.84 -53.18
C ALA A 595 29.29 114.70 -52.66
N ARG A 596 28.59 114.28 -51.60
CA ARG A 596 27.53 115.04 -50.93
C ARG A 596 28.03 116.36 -50.34
N GLU A 597 29.23 116.37 -49.74
CA GLU A 597 29.86 117.59 -49.22
C GLU A 597 30.13 118.61 -50.34
N LYS A 598 30.66 118.16 -51.49
CA LYS A 598 30.84 119.01 -52.67
C LYS A 598 29.51 119.60 -53.15
N VAL A 599 28.45 118.80 -53.22
CA VAL A 599 27.10 119.27 -53.57
C VAL A 599 26.54 120.23 -52.51
N HIS A 600 26.74 119.97 -51.22
CA HIS A 600 26.29 120.84 -50.14
C HIS A 600 27.00 122.20 -50.15
N VAL A 601 28.32 122.24 -50.40
CA VAL A 601 29.07 123.50 -50.56
C VAL A 601 28.56 124.30 -51.77
N LEU A 602 28.26 123.64 -52.89
CA LEU A 602 27.67 124.29 -54.07
C LEU A 602 26.28 124.88 -53.78
N LEU A 603 25.43 124.15 -53.02
CA LEU A 603 24.09 124.62 -52.64
C LEU A 603 24.13 125.74 -51.59
N HIS A 604 24.95 125.62 -50.55
CA HIS A 604 25.05 126.59 -49.45
C HIS A 604 25.54 127.97 -49.92
N ASN A 605 26.27 128.03 -51.04
CA ASN A 605 26.65 129.29 -51.68
C ASN A 605 25.48 130.06 -52.34
N THR A 606 24.24 129.54 -52.31
CA THR A 606 23.10 130.11 -53.07
C THR A 606 21.89 130.56 -52.26
N ILE A 607 21.79 130.27 -50.95
CA ILE A 607 20.57 130.52 -50.16
C ILE A 607 20.84 131.31 -48.87
N LYS A 608 20.14 132.45 -48.69
CA LYS A 608 20.09 133.21 -47.43
C LYS A 608 18.86 132.82 -46.59
N PRO A 609 18.95 132.75 -45.24
CA PRO A 609 17.82 132.40 -44.38
C PRO A 609 17.04 133.61 -43.82
N PRO A 610 15.71 133.53 -43.81
CA PRO A 610 14.82 134.12 -42.79
C PRO A 610 13.83 133.07 -42.24
N GLU A 611 13.01 133.28 -41.20
CA GLU A 611 13.10 134.05 -39.95
C GLU A 611 11.99 133.49 -39.00
N LYS A 612 11.81 133.99 -37.78
CA LYS A 612 10.90 133.42 -36.75
C LYS A 612 9.64 134.29 -36.49
N THR A 613 8.76 133.77 -35.62
CA THR A 613 7.78 134.48 -34.74
C THR A 613 6.32 134.60 -35.29
N PRO A 614 5.28 134.99 -34.48
CA PRO A 614 4.30 133.99 -34.00
C PRO A 614 2.82 134.50 -33.84
N GLU A 615 2.04 133.78 -33.01
CA GLU A 615 0.92 134.25 -32.16
C GLU A 615 -0.53 134.38 -32.69
N LYS A 616 -1.44 134.34 -31.69
CA LYS A 616 -2.89 134.69 -31.64
C LYS A 616 -3.88 133.59 -32.09
N GLY A 617 -5.02 133.41 -31.41
CA GLY A 617 -5.46 134.17 -30.23
C GLY A 617 -6.95 134.12 -29.85
N THR A 618 -7.70 133.12 -30.28
CA THR A 618 -9.14 132.96 -29.93
C THR A 618 -9.48 131.58 -29.36
N ASP A 619 -8.47 130.74 -29.20
CA ASP A 619 -8.61 129.29 -29.15
C ASP A 619 -8.79 128.72 -27.73
N GLU A 620 -8.60 129.49 -26.66
CA GLU A 620 -8.49 128.96 -25.28
C GLU A 620 -9.65 128.02 -24.87
N LYS A 621 -10.89 128.33 -25.25
CA LYS A 621 -12.05 127.45 -24.98
C LYS A 621 -12.07 126.19 -25.86
N GLN A 622 -11.60 126.28 -27.10
CA GLN A 622 -11.39 125.10 -27.97
C GLN A 622 -10.22 124.26 -27.45
N ILE A 623 -9.11 124.87 -27.05
CA ILE A 623 -7.96 124.23 -26.42
C ILE A 623 -8.39 123.51 -25.14
N ALA A 624 -9.20 124.13 -24.28
CA ALA A 624 -9.70 123.48 -23.06
C ALA A 624 -10.61 122.27 -23.36
N LEU A 625 -11.51 122.37 -24.35
CA LEU A 625 -12.34 121.24 -24.80
C LEU A 625 -11.51 120.13 -25.46
N LEU A 626 -10.51 120.49 -26.27
CA LEU A 626 -9.56 119.56 -26.87
C LEU A 626 -8.69 118.88 -25.81
N GLN A 627 -8.22 119.61 -24.79
CA GLN A 627 -7.48 119.07 -23.65
C GLN A 627 -8.35 118.11 -22.83
N GLN A 628 -9.60 118.45 -22.52
CA GLN A 628 -10.54 117.53 -21.86
C GLN A 628 -10.74 116.27 -22.70
N ARG A 629 -10.88 116.41 -24.03
CA ARG A 629 -11.02 115.27 -24.95
C ARG A 629 -9.75 114.43 -25.04
N ILE A 630 -8.57 115.05 -25.04
CA ILE A 630 -7.26 114.38 -24.99
C ILE A 630 -7.10 113.61 -23.68
N SER A 631 -7.49 114.17 -22.54
CA SER A 631 -7.46 113.47 -21.25
C SER A 631 -8.38 112.24 -21.25
N GLN A 632 -9.62 112.37 -21.72
CA GLN A 632 -10.54 111.22 -21.88
C GLN A 632 -9.97 110.14 -22.82
N LEU A 633 -9.38 110.55 -23.96
CA LEU A 633 -8.73 109.64 -24.90
C LEU A 633 -7.46 109.01 -24.30
N THR A 634 -6.76 109.69 -23.40
CA THR A 634 -5.58 109.16 -22.70
C THR A 634 -5.98 108.12 -21.66
N GLU A 635 -6.97 108.42 -20.83
CA GLU A 635 -7.52 107.50 -19.83
C GLU A 635 -8.08 106.22 -20.47
N THR A 636 -8.87 106.35 -21.54
CA THR A 636 -9.37 105.19 -22.29
C THR A 636 -8.25 104.41 -22.99
N ASN A 637 -7.21 105.06 -23.51
CA ASN A 637 -6.01 104.37 -24.02
C ASN A 637 -5.24 103.64 -22.90
N MET A 638 -5.19 104.18 -21.68
CA MET A 638 -4.57 103.49 -20.54
C MET A 638 -5.38 102.26 -20.11
N GLY A 639 -6.71 102.35 -20.08
CA GLY A 639 -7.60 101.21 -19.82
C GLY A 639 -7.50 100.12 -20.90
N LEU A 640 -7.41 100.50 -22.18
CA LEU A 640 -7.19 99.53 -23.26
C LEU A 640 -5.79 98.88 -23.18
N LYS A 641 -4.75 99.62 -22.79
CA LYS A 641 -3.40 99.06 -22.59
C LYS A 641 -3.36 98.05 -21.45
N SER A 642 -3.96 98.35 -20.29
CA SER A 642 -3.99 97.41 -19.17
C SER A 642 -4.81 96.16 -19.48
N GLU A 643 -5.91 96.29 -20.23
CA GLU A 643 -6.69 95.15 -20.73
C GLU A 643 -5.90 94.30 -21.75
N ILE A 644 -5.13 94.93 -22.65
CA ILE A 644 -4.24 94.21 -23.58
C ILE A 644 -3.17 93.41 -22.83
N GLU A 645 -2.50 93.98 -21.83
CA GLU A 645 -1.52 93.23 -21.02
C GLU A 645 -2.19 92.12 -20.19
N ARG A 646 -3.40 92.34 -19.66
CA ARG A 646 -4.20 91.30 -18.99
C ARG A 646 -4.52 90.14 -19.94
N LEU A 647 -4.89 90.44 -21.19
CA LEU A 647 -5.20 89.44 -22.21
C LEU A 647 -3.94 88.67 -22.64
N LYS A 648 -2.81 89.34 -22.90
CA LYS A 648 -1.51 88.67 -23.14
C LYS A 648 -1.14 87.70 -22.02
N ALA A 649 -1.27 88.14 -20.77
CA ALA A 649 -0.99 87.30 -19.61
C ALA A 649 -1.96 86.10 -19.46
N ASN A 650 -3.19 86.18 -20.00
CA ASN A 650 -4.07 85.02 -20.10
C ASN A 650 -3.63 84.07 -21.20
N VAL A 651 -3.25 84.58 -22.38
CA VAL A 651 -2.78 83.77 -23.53
C VAL A 651 -1.57 82.94 -23.12
N ILE A 652 -0.54 83.55 -22.51
CA ILE A 652 0.67 82.85 -22.05
C ILE A 652 0.31 81.69 -21.10
N ARG A 653 -0.57 81.92 -20.11
CA ARG A 653 -1.02 80.85 -19.19
C ARG A 653 -1.82 79.74 -19.88
N MET A 654 -2.53 80.05 -20.96
CA MET A 654 -3.24 79.05 -21.75
C MET A 654 -2.28 78.24 -22.62
N GLU A 655 -1.25 78.87 -23.20
CA GLU A 655 -0.18 78.21 -23.95
C GLU A 655 0.64 77.27 -23.04
N GLU A 656 1.04 77.74 -21.85
CA GLU A 656 1.68 76.93 -20.81
C GLU A 656 0.83 75.71 -20.40
N ALA A 657 -0.49 75.90 -20.25
CA ALA A 657 -1.41 74.82 -19.91
C ALA A 657 -1.56 73.81 -21.06
N VAL A 658 -1.66 74.27 -22.31
CA VAL A 658 -1.70 73.40 -23.50
C VAL A 658 -0.43 72.56 -23.60
N LEU A 659 0.75 73.16 -23.50
CA LEU A 659 2.04 72.44 -23.54
C LEU A 659 2.14 71.40 -22.41
N ALA A 660 1.64 71.71 -21.21
CA ALA A 660 1.58 70.76 -20.10
C ALA A 660 0.60 69.59 -20.36
N HIS A 661 -0.52 69.84 -21.02
CA HIS A 661 -1.46 68.80 -21.45
C HIS A 661 -0.91 67.94 -22.59
N GLU A 662 -0.25 68.54 -23.59
CA GLU A 662 0.41 67.83 -24.68
C GLU A 662 1.53 66.92 -24.16
N LYS A 663 2.37 67.39 -23.23
CA LYS A 663 3.40 66.55 -22.61
C LYS A 663 2.80 65.34 -21.92
N ARG A 664 1.72 65.52 -21.15
CA ARG A 664 1.00 64.42 -20.49
C ARG A 664 0.37 63.44 -21.48
N LEU A 665 -0.11 63.93 -22.63
CA LEU A 665 -0.63 63.08 -23.70
C LEU A 665 0.48 62.20 -24.31
N HIS A 666 1.66 62.77 -24.58
CA HIS A 666 2.82 62.01 -25.07
C HIS A 666 3.30 60.97 -24.05
N GLU A 667 3.36 61.33 -22.76
CA GLU A 667 3.65 60.40 -21.66
C GLU A 667 2.68 59.21 -21.66
N LYS A 668 1.37 59.46 -21.78
CA LYS A 668 0.36 58.40 -21.83
C LYS A 668 0.34 57.61 -23.14
N MET A 669 0.65 58.21 -24.28
CA MET A 669 0.85 57.47 -25.54
C MET A 669 2.04 56.50 -25.42
N HIS A 670 3.13 56.91 -24.77
CA HIS A 670 4.27 56.02 -24.54
C HIS A 670 3.93 54.87 -23.57
N GLU A 671 3.21 55.16 -22.48
CA GLU A 671 2.70 54.14 -21.54
C GLU A 671 1.79 53.12 -22.25
N CYS A 672 0.86 53.57 -23.09
CA CYS A 672 0.02 52.66 -23.89
C CYS A 672 0.84 51.80 -24.87
N ALA A 673 1.89 52.36 -25.48
CA ALA A 673 2.78 51.60 -26.37
C ALA A 673 3.63 50.56 -25.62
N GLN A 674 4.11 50.89 -24.42
CA GLN A 674 4.81 49.95 -23.53
C GLN A 674 3.90 48.79 -23.13
N LEU A 675 2.70 49.11 -22.60
CA LEU A 675 1.72 48.12 -22.16
C LEU A 675 1.21 47.23 -23.31
N GLY A 676 1.04 47.78 -24.51
CA GLY A 676 0.72 47.00 -25.71
C GLY A 676 1.84 45.99 -26.03
N GLY A 677 3.09 46.45 -26.06
CA GLY A 677 4.25 45.59 -26.29
C GLY A 677 4.51 44.56 -25.18
N GLU A 678 4.02 44.78 -23.95
CA GLU A 678 4.01 43.76 -22.88
C GLU A 678 2.88 42.75 -23.08
N LEU A 679 1.68 43.22 -23.42
CA LEU A 679 0.51 42.38 -23.66
C LEU A 679 0.74 41.41 -24.83
N ASP A 680 1.41 41.84 -25.89
CA ASP A 680 1.80 40.97 -27.01
C ASP A 680 2.91 39.98 -26.63
N ARG A 681 3.89 40.38 -25.79
CA ARG A 681 4.86 39.44 -25.20
C ARG A 681 4.17 38.34 -24.37
N TYR A 682 3.16 38.70 -23.56
CA TYR A 682 2.38 37.72 -22.80
C TYR A 682 1.52 36.82 -23.71
N ARG A 683 0.98 37.32 -24.83
CA ARG A 683 0.31 36.48 -25.85
C ARG A 683 1.26 35.47 -26.47
N ASP A 684 2.45 35.90 -26.88
CA ASP A 684 3.47 35.02 -27.48
C ASP A 684 3.98 33.96 -26.48
N GLU A 685 4.13 34.32 -25.21
CA GLU A 685 4.48 33.37 -24.16
C GLU A 685 3.35 32.38 -23.88
N ALA A 686 2.10 32.83 -23.77
CA ALA A 686 0.93 31.96 -23.61
C ALA A 686 0.74 31.00 -24.79
N ALA A 687 0.94 31.47 -26.03
CA ALA A 687 0.91 30.64 -27.23
C ALA A 687 1.99 29.55 -27.22
N ARG A 688 3.23 29.90 -26.87
CA ARG A 688 4.35 28.95 -26.74
C ARG A 688 4.20 28.02 -25.53
N ALA A 689 3.49 28.41 -24.48
CA ALA A 689 3.14 27.55 -23.35
C ALA A 689 2.06 26.52 -23.74
N LEU A 690 1.03 26.96 -24.48
CA LEU A 690 -0.03 26.11 -25.02
C LEU A 690 0.51 25.11 -26.05
N GLN A 691 1.41 25.53 -26.94
CA GLN A 691 2.07 24.64 -27.91
C GLN A 691 2.82 23.51 -27.17
N ARG A 692 3.71 23.84 -26.22
CA ARG A 692 4.43 22.82 -25.43
C ARG A 692 3.49 21.92 -24.62
N ALA A 693 2.34 22.42 -24.17
CA ALA A 693 1.34 21.59 -23.51
C ALA A 693 0.71 20.58 -24.47
N ASN A 694 0.36 21.00 -25.69
CA ASN A 694 -0.18 20.15 -26.74
C ASN A 694 0.85 19.11 -27.24
N GLU A 695 2.13 19.48 -27.36
CA GLU A 695 3.21 18.57 -27.72
C GLU A 695 3.40 17.46 -26.67
N ARG A 696 3.30 17.81 -25.38
CA ARG A 696 3.31 16.81 -24.28
C ARG A 696 2.09 15.91 -24.30
N THR A 697 0.87 16.43 -24.45
CA THR A 697 -0.34 15.59 -24.46
C THR A 697 -0.39 14.68 -25.70
N GLU A 698 0.04 15.16 -26.85
CA GLU A 698 0.17 14.34 -28.08
C GLU A 698 1.25 13.26 -27.95
N THR A 699 2.36 13.54 -27.26
CA THR A 699 3.40 12.54 -26.95
C THR A 699 2.85 11.45 -26.02
N VAL A 700 2.13 11.81 -24.96
CA VAL A 700 1.47 10.86 -24.04
C VAL A 700 0.39 10.05 -24.78
N ARG A 701 -0.40 10.69 -25.65
CA ARG A 701 -1.43 10.03 -26.47
C ARG A 701 -0.81 8.99 -27.41
N LYS A 702 0.31 9.31 -28.08
CA LYS A 702 1.06 8.38 -28.93
C LYS A 702 1.63 7.22 -28.12
N CYS A 703 2.27 7.49 -26.98
CA CYS A 703 2.82 6.45 -26.10
C CYS A 703 1.72 5.47 -25.65
N MET A 704 0.60 5.98 -25.14
CA MET A 704 -0.53 5.15 -24.71
C MET A 704 -1.17 4.38 -25.87
N GLN A 705 -1.25 4.95 -27.07
CA GLN A 705 -1.72 4.26 -28.28
C GLN A 705 -0.80 3.09 -28.67
N THR A 706 0.53 3.25 -28.57
CA THR A 706 1.49 2.16 -28.77
C THR A 706 1.31 1.05 -27.72
N THR A 707 1.12 1.40 -26.44
CA THR A 707 0.87 0.42 -25.37
C THR A 707 -0.44 -0.34 -25.57
N VAL A 708 -1.50 0.31 -26.08
CA VAL A 708 -2.75 -0.38 -26.43
C VAL A 708 -2.51 -1.37 -27.58
N ALA A 709 -1.85 -0.96 -28.65
CA ALA A 709 -1.55 -1.84 -29.79
C ALA A 709 -0.61 -3.02 -29.41
N GLU A 710 0.24 -2.84 -28.40
CA GLU A 710 1.05 -3.90 -27.81
C GLU A 710 0.18 -4.91 -27.06
N LEU A 711 -0.68 -4.44 -26.15
CA LEU A 711 -1.61 -5.28 -25.38
C LEU A 711 -2.62 -6.02 -26.27
N GLU A 712 -3.09 -5.39 -27.36
CA GLU A 712 -3.95 -6.04 -28.37
C GLU A 712 -3.22 -7.20 -29.06
N ARG A 713 -1.93 -7.04 -29.39
CA ARG A 713 -1.12 -8.09 -30.00
C ARG A 713 -0.83 -9.24 -29.03
N GLN A 714 -0.55 -8.92 -27.76
CA GLN A 714 -0.37 -9.92 -26.69
C GLN A 714 -1.66 -10.70 -26.41
N LEU A 715 -2.82 -10.03 -26.42
CA LEU A 715 -4.13 -10.67 -26.32
C LEU A 715 -4.42 -11.58 -27.52
N ALA A 716 -4.05 -11.17 -28.73
CA ALA A 716 -4.16 -12.02 -29.93
C ALA A 716 -3.25 -13.26 -29.85
N ALA A 717 -1.99 -13.09 -29.43
CA ALA A 717 -1.05 -14.20 -29.24
C ALA A 717 -1.52 -15.17 -28.14
N SER A 718 -2.00 -14.65 -27.01
CA SER A 718 -2.58 -15.46 -25.92
C SER A 718 -3.78 -16.29 -26.42
N ARG A 719 -4.69 -15.68 -27.18
CA ARG A 719 -5.84 -16.38 -27.80
C ARG A 719 -5.41 -17.47 -28.79
N ALA A 720 -4.31 -17.27 -29.53
CA ALA A 720 -3.75 -18.30 -30.41
C ALA A 720 -3.14 -19.47 -29.62
N ASN A 721 -2.36 -19.17 -28.58
CA ASN A 721 -1.75 -20.17 -27.71
C ASN A 721 -2.79 -21.04 -26.99
N VAL A 722 -3.88 -20.44 -26.49
CA VAL A 722 -5.01 -21.19 -25.91
C VAL A 722 -5.60 -22.16 -26.94
N LYS A 723 -5.93 -21.69 -28.15
CA LYS A 723 -6.47 -22.56 -29.21
C LYS A 723 -5.54 -23.72 -29.61
N ASN A 724 -4.23 -23.49 -29.60
CA ASN A 724 -3.25 -24.55 -29.86
C ASN A 724 -3.27 -25.59 -28.74
N ALA A 725 -3.24 -25.17 -27.47
CA ALA A 725 -3.34 -26.08 -26.32
C ALA A 725 -4.68 -26.84 -26.26
N GLU A 726 -5.78 -26.21 -26.68
CA GLU A 726 -7.08 -26.87 -26.83
C GLU A 726 -7.04 -27.98 -27.89
N LYS A 727 -6.45 -27.71 -29.06
CA LYS A 727 -6.24 -28.70 -30.13
C LYS A 727 -5.31 -29.84 -29.70
N GLU A 728 -4.22 -29.54 -29.00
CA GLU A 728 -3.28 -30.55 -28.49
C GLU A 728 -3.95 -31.48 -27.47
N ARG A 729 -4.74 -30.92 -26.54
CA ARG A 729 -5.58 -31.69 -25.61
C ARG A 729 -6.56 -32.59 -26.35
N GLU A 730 -7.23 -32.09 -27.38
CA GLU A 730 -8.19 -32.86 -28.18
C GLU A 730 -7.53 -33.98 -28.99
N GLU A 731 -6.32 -33.73 -29.54
CA GLU A 731 -5.53 -34.79 -30.17
C GLU A 731 -5.13 -35.89 -29.17
N VAL A 732 -4.67 -35.52 -27.96
CA VAL A 732 -4.33 -36.49 -26.90
C VAL A 732 -5.57 -37.29 -26.47
N GLN A 733 -6.70 -36.62 -26.26
CA GLN A 733 -7.97 -37.27 -25.93
C GLN A 733 -8.42 -38.22 -27.03
N CYS A 734 -8.31 -37.84 -28.30
CA CYS A 734 -8.65 -38.69 -29.45
C CYS A 734 -7.74 -39.94 -29.51
N ARG A 735 -6.42 -39.78 -29.32
CA ARG A 735 -5.46 -40.89 -29.27
C ARG A 735 -5.79 -41.88 -28.14
N MET A 736 -6.10 -41.37 -26.94
CA MET A 736 -6.52 -42.18 -25.79
C MET A 736 -7.85 -42.91 -26.05
N GLN A 737 -8.85 -42.23 -26.62
CA GLN A 737 -10.14 -42.83 -27.00
C GLN A 737 -9.95 -44.00 -27.99
N CYS A 738 -9.01 -43.87 -28.93
CA CYS A 738 -8.67 -44.94 -29.89
C CYS A 738 -7.94 -46.12 -29.23
N GLN A 739 -7.09 -45.87 -28.23
CA GLN A 739 -6.46 -46.94 -27.45
C GLN A 739 -7.50 -47.72 -26.62
N ILE A 740 -8.42 -47.01 -25.96
CA ILE A 740 -9.51 -47.63 -25.19
C ILE A 740 -10.39 -48.51 -26.08
N LYS A 741 -10.77 -48.04 -27.28
CA LYS A 741 -11.53 -48.86 -28.24
C LYS A 741 -10.81 -50.17 -28.60
N ARG A 742 -9.53 -50.09 -28.99
CA ARG A 742 -8.71 -51.28 -29.30
C ARG A 742 -8.56 -52.24 -28.11
N LEU A 743 -8.46 -51.71 -26.89
CA LEU A 743 -8.39 -52.54 -25.68
C LEU A 743 -9.72 -53.27 -25.43
N ASN A 744 -10.87 -52.59 -25.61
CA ASN A 744 -12.19 -53.22 -25.52
C ASN A 744 -12.38 -54.28 -26.62
N GLU A 745 -12.04 -53.97 -27.87
CA GLU A 745 -12.11 -54.91 -29.01
C GLU A 745 -11.25 -56.18 -28.76
N ASN A 746 -10.04 -56.01 -28.23
CA ASN A 746 -9.17 -57.14 -27.83
C ASN A 746 -9.73 -57.92 -26.63
N PHE A 747 -10.36 -57.24 -25.67
CA PHE A 747 -10.96 -57.86 -24.48
C PHE A 747 -12.23 -58.66 -24.83
N GLU A 748 -13.08 -58.16 -25.71
CA GLU A 748 -14.24 -58.88 -26.26
C GLU A 748 -13.80 -60.13 -27.03
N GLN A 749 -12.77 -60.03 -27.87
CA GLN A 749 -12.17 -61.19 -28.54
C GLN A 749 -11.59 -62.22 -27.55
N ALA A 750 -10.95 -61.75 -26.48
CA ALA A 750 -10.44 -62.62 -25.41
C ALA A 750 -11.59 -63.32 -24.66
N GLN A 751 -12.68 -62.61 -24.34
CA GLN A 751 -13.87 -63.20 -23.72
C GLN A 751 -14.53 -64.25 -24.62
N LEU A 752 -14.73 -63.95 -25.91
CA LEU A 752 -15.26 -64.91 -26.88
C LEU A 752 -14.38 -66.17 -27.00
N ARG A 753 -13.05 -66.00 -26.96
CA ARG A 753 -12.10 -67.13 -26.95
C ARG A 753 -12.18 -67.94 -25.66
N ILE A 754 -12.32 -67.29 -24.50
CA ILE A 754 -12.50 -67.96 -23.20
C ILE A 754 -13.82 -68.75 -23.19
N LEU A 755 -14.92 -68.16 -23.64
CA LEU A 755 -16.23 -68.84 -23.76
C LEU A 755 -16.15 -70.04 -24.72
N GLY A 756 -15.49 -69.89 -25.86
CA GLY A 756 -15.26 -71.00 -26.81
C GLY A 756 -14.45 -72.15 -26.19
N LEU A 757 -13.38 -71.84 -25.46
CA LEU A 757 -12.58 -72.84 -24.75
C LEU A 757 -13.37 -73.49 -23.59
N GLN A 758 -14.17 -72.73 -22.85
CA GLN A 758 -15.06 -73.26 -21.81
C GLN A 758 -16.10 -74.21 -22.41
N GLY A 759 -16.69 -73.87 -23.56
CA GLY A 759 -17.60 -74.75 -24.29
C GLY A 759 -16.94 -76.04 -24.77
N GLN A 760 -15.69 -75.97 -25.27
CA GLN A 760 -14.89 -77.15 -25.63
C GLN A 760 -14.57 -78.03 -24.41
N VAL A 761 -14.19 -77.44 -23.28
CA VAL A 761 -13.93 -78.16 -22.02
C VAL A 761 -15.21 -78.80 -21.45
N GLN A 762 -16.36 -78.14 -21.58
CA GLN A 762 -17.66 -78.72 -21.20
C GLN A 762 -18.03 -79.89 -22.13
N ALA A 763 -17.88 -79.74 -23.45
CA ALA A 763 -18.12 -80.82 -24.41
C ALA A 763 -17.22 -82.03 -24.13
N LEU A 764 -15.92 -81.82 -23.91
CA LEU A 764 -14.96 -82.87 -23.54
C LEU A 764 -15.29 -83.54 -22.21
N ARG A 765 -15.79 -82.79 -21.21
CA ARG A 765 -16.32 -83.38 -19.97
C ARG A 765 -17.55 -84.25 -20.24
N HIS A 766 -18.50 -83.77 -21.06
CA HIS A 766 -19.71 -84.53 -21.36
C HIS A 766 -19.42 -85.81 -22.16
N THR A 767 -18.44 -85.82 -23.08
CA THR A 767 -18.00 -87.07 -23.75
C THR A 767 -17.24 -87.99 -22.79
N ALA A 768 -16.31 -87.46 -22.00
CA ALA A 768 -15.56 -88.27 -21.01
C ALA A 768 -16.45 -88.87 -19.91
N SER A 769 -17.57 -88.20 -19.57
CA SER A 769 -18.62 -88.75 -18.68
C SER A 769 -19.66 -89.62 -19.40
N SER A 770 -19.60 -89.74 -20.74
CA SER A 770 -20.48 -90.61 -21.54
C SER A 770 -19.82 -91.94 -21.90
N ASP A 771 -18.48 -91.98 -22.03
CA ASP A 771 -17.70 -93.18 -22.35
C ASP A 771 -17.19 -93.90 -21.07
N GLY A 772 -17.83 -93.65 -19.91
CA GLY A 772 -17.24 -93.82 -18.58
C GLY A 772 -17.94 -94.77 -17.60
N GLU A 773 -18.69 -95.78 -18.06
CA GLU A 773 -19.01 -96.94 -17.19
C GLU A 773 -17.81 -97.90 -17.14
N GLY A 774 -16.85 -97.62 -16.25
CA GLY A 774 -15.65 -98.44 -16.05
C GLY A 774 -14.88 -98.03 -14.80
N GLU A 775 -14.63 -98.98 -13.90
CA GLU A 775 -14.04 -98.80 -12.57
C GLU A 775 -12.61 -98.22 -12.61
N GLY A 776 -12.28 -97.33 -11.67
CA GLY A 776 -10.92 -96.79 -11.51
C GLY A 776 -10.77 -95.91 -10.26
N ASP A 777 -10.16 -96.48 -9.22
CA ASP A 777 -9.75 -95.76 -8.01
C ASP A 777 -8.47 -94.93 -8.28
N GLY A 778 -8.31 -93.76 -7.65
CA GLY A 778 -7.23 -92.83 -8.02
C GLY A 778 -7.19 -91.50 -7.26
N ASP A 779 -6.07 -91.28 -6.59
CA ASP A 779 -5.80 -90.20 -5.62
C ASP A 779 -5.77 -88.76 -6.17
N MET A 780 -6.09 -87.83 -5.26
CA MET A 780 -5.40 -86.55 -5.02
C MET A 780 -4.85 -85.72 -6.22
N GLN A 781 -5.61 -84.69 -6.65
CA GLN A 781 -5.00 -83.40 -6.99
C GLN A 781 -5.95 -82.23 -6.69
N ALA A 782 -5.68 -81.49 -5.62
CA ALA A 782 -6.36 -80.21 -5.37
C ALA A 782 -5.91 -79.17 -6.42
N CYS A 783 -6.85 -78.44 -7.01
CA CYS A 783 -6.56 -77.37 -7.96
C CYS A 783 -5.69 -76.30 -7.27
N ALA A 784 -4.44 -76.11 -7.72
CA ALA A 784 -3.49 -75.09 -7.24
C ALA A 784 -3.89 -73.66 -7.68
N CYS A 785 -5.16 -73.33 -7.47
CA CYS A 785 -5.93 -72.30 -8.17
C CYS A 785 -6.56 -71.29 -7.19
N LYS A 786 -6.31 -71.46 -5.88
CA LYS A 786 -6.94 -70.70 -4.80
C LYS A 786 -6.02 -69.71 -4.08
N GLU A 787 -4.70 -69.79 -4.26
CA GLU A 787 -3.73 -68.98 -3.49
C GLU A 787 -3.25 -67.72 -4.21
N PHE A 788 -3.52 -67.56 -5.52
CA PHE A 788 -2.96 -66.45 -6.32
C PHE A 788 -3.73 -65.11 -6.23
N PHE A 789 -4.82 -65.04 -5.46
CA PHE A 789 -5.61 -63.82 -5.24
C PHE A 789 -5.77 -63.53 -3.74
N GLY A 790 -4.64 -63.54 -3.02
CA GLY A 790 -4.53 -63.49 -1.57
C GLY A 790 -3.89 -62.24 -0.96
N ASN A 791 -3.92 -61.09 -1.65
CA ASN A 791 -3.36 -59.78 -1.22
C ASN A 791 -1.81 -59.72 -1.08
N PRO A 792 -1.20 -58.52 -0.94
CA PRO A 792 -1.80 -57.17 -0.97
C PRO A 792 -1.84 -56.50 -2.36
#